data_AF-A0A397HI85-F1
#
_entry.id   AF-A0A397HI85-F1
#
_cell.length_a   1.000
_cell.length_b   1.000
_cell.length_c   1.000
_cell.angle_alpha   90.00
_cell.angle_beta   90.00
_cell.angle_gamma   90.00
#
_symmetry.space_group_name_H-M   'P 1'
#
loop_
_entity.id
_entity.type
_entity.pdbx_description
1 polymer ?
#
loop_
_entity_poly.entity_id
_entity_poly.type
_entity_poly.pdbx_seq_one_letter_code
_entity_poly.pdbx_strand_id
1 'polypeptide(L)'
;MMIFVSGVFILVSTLIGLASTAATAARSASQRPPSLKVKQLANFGPSSWIENLAIRHSGEVLATELLNPRILQVDPEGRLQPIVIHSWAEGASAGKYDGVLGIAETRYDEFYVAVAGLYDETMMLLPNSTNYIFRVDFSTLKVSWTGEVLSNATVTKLTDLEGSQLVNGAATLNEDAILVADSYNGWVYKVDVRTGEYDVIIDDPLMKYSYVTDPQENVGVNGIKVFRGYLYWTNYAAGLLARIEIDEDGKPCGASEIIASNLTGSDDFTLDENGVAYIALGLLNELRVVYPGGSNMSTAVGGPTAAKFGRQHGDHHRLYLSTHGGSSRLLNRTVISNGTISVKSRNQLNISSNSARRRHILPKSISIPSFPSVVRNSLSWAGDTLNAYRDGASREQRKALTDTEDRKQVLYLRIRNAVSYEEWRNCACELDELEDNNTWKQTFECSEYNPRLVQERLKQLEEARISCDVSRMLFLIRTSLSRDLGNMSNVALYTHSHVGTKDLIDRYITTALDTISTLVELSGKKCDGLELKYMLDQLLAARQAFGRSALLFSGGATFGMNHIGVLKALWEAKLLPRIISGASAGSIVCAVFCTRTDDELPALLDTYAYGDFAVFDEEGKEENILQKTARFLKYGSFLDISHLAKVMRNWLGDITFQEAYNRTRRILNICVSSAGVYELPRLLNYITAPNVMIWSAVAVSCSVPLVFTPFVLMAKDPLTGEAVPWTDFHRQYIDGSVDGDLPMTRLSEMFNVNHFIVSQVNPHVVPFLPKDDGPSCGTTQTSSSPSWLHTVTHLAKEEILHRLTVLSDLGVFPTSLTKAASIMNQKYYGDINIYPEILYANFPRILKNPTTEFMLQACLSGERATWPKLGRIRNHCAIELALDSAIQRMRARVAFSPSQIDLRYHGLNGYSIESLDSSGGRGRMLNRRSSYDHGLERIERMRPNSGRRSTAQVRRSHSVLFTEQSHISGRSAKVGQEIQDRSDDRRSDLPVNRDGTYCSDSDYDETDLSSPERPILFRGASWGTSIHEQPASWHGQQSPVRTRPSLSSAASVMSSSYPNVVVVLKDNVASTQFTTDDAYSSCELDLDWVVNPSLLRLMHNQGGQYK
;
A
#
# COMPACT_ATOMS: atom_id res chain seq x y z
N MET A 1 16.97 1.01 -38.80
CA MET A 1 16.01 1.31 -37.71
C MET A 1 15.41 0.05 -37.09
N MET A 2 14.57 -0.76 -37.75
CA MET A 2 13.84 -1.87 -37.08
C MET A 2 14.73 -2.84 -36.28
N ILE A 3 15.94 -3.19 -36.74
CA ILE A 3 16.87 -4.05 -35.99
C ILE A 3 17.33 -3.40 -34.68
N PHE A 4 17.53 -2.08 -34.64
CA PHE A 4 17.88 -1.34 -33.41
C PHE A 4 16.67 -1.10 -32.51
N VAL A 5 15.47 -0.88 -33.06
CA VAL A 5 14.24 -0.79 -32.26
C VAL A 5 13.93 -2.15 -31.63
N SER A 6 14.14 -3.25 -32.38
CA SER A 6 14.11 -4.62 -31.85
C SER A 6 15.17 -4.82 -30.77
N GLY A 7 16.43 -4.40 -31.01
CA GLY A 7 17.50 -4.46 -30.01
C GLY A 7 17.18 -3.71 -28.71
N VAL A 8 16.57 -2.52 -28.80
CA VAL A 8 16.14 -1.74 -27.62
C VAL A 8 14.89 -2.32 -26.97
N PHE A 9 13.90 -2.81 -27.73
CA PHE A 9 12.75 -3.52 -27.16
C PHE A 9 13.16 -4.84 -26.50
N ILE A 10 14.14 -5.56 -27.05
CA ILE A 10 14.71 -6.76 -26.45
C ILE A 10 15.52 -6.38 -25.22
N LEU A 11 16.38 -5.35 -25.25
CA LEU A 11 17.13 -4.90 -24.06
C LEU A 11 16.19 -4.40 -22.95
N VAL A 12 15.14 -3.64 -23.29
CA VAL A 12 14.14 -3.17 -22.32
C VAL A 12 13.23 -4.31 -21.87
N SER A 13 12.90 -5.29 -22.71
CA SER A 13 12.11 -6.47 -22.30
C SER A 13 12.94 -7.52 -21.57
N THR A 14 14.26 -7.57 -21.74
CA THR A 14 15.17 -8.38 -20.92
C THR A 14 15.64 -7.64 -19.67
N LEU A 15 15.63 -6.31 -19.62
CA LEU A 15 15.82 -5.54 -18.38
C LEU A 15 14.55 -5.46 -17.55
N ILE A 16 13.37 -5.26 -18.15
CA ILE A 16 12.07 -5.47 -17.49
C ILE A 16 11.89 -6.96 -17.18
N GLY A 17 12.38 -7.86 -18.03
CA GLY A 17 12.40 -9.31 -17.79
C GLY A 17 13.28 -9.69 -16.61
N LEU A 18 14.52 -9.20 -16.54
CA LEU A 18 15.46 -9.42 -15.43
C LEU A 18 15.04 -8.68 -14.16
N ALA A 19 14.46 -7.48 -14.27
CA ALA A 19 13.81 -6.82 -13.15
C ALA A 19 12.55 -7.57 -12.71
N SER A 20 11.84 -8.25 -13.62
CA SER A 20 10.68 -9.09 -13.29
C SER A 20 11.06 -10.45 -12.73
N THR A 21 12.19 -11.05 -13.13
CA THR A 21 12.69 -12.31 -12.55
C THR A 21 13.46 -12.09 -11.26
N ALA A 22 14.21 -10.99 -11.13
CA ALA A 22 14.73 -10.52 -9.85
C ALA A 22 13.56 -10.12 -8.92
N ALA A 23 12.52 -9.46 -9.44
CA ALA A 23 11.32 -9.18 -8.65
C ALA A 23 10.46 -10.42 -8.37
N THR A 24 10.44 -11.49 -9.19
CA THR A 24 9.75 -12.74 -8.79
C THR A 24 10.58 -13.55 -7.79
N ALA A 25 11.91 -13.56 -7.92
CA ALA A 25 12.82 -14.10 -6.89
C ALA A 25 12.76 -13.31 -5.57
N ALA A 26 12.47 -12.00 -5.60
CA ALA A 26 12.22 -11.18 -4.41
C ALA A 26 10.74 -11.23 -3.93
N ARG A 27 9.76 -11.46 -4.82
CA ARG A 27 8.34 -11.66 -4.46
C ARG A 27 8.13 -12.97 -3.72
N SER A 28 8.78 -14.06 -4.14
CA SER A 28 8.73 -15.34 -3.41
C SER A 28 9.33 -15.26 -2.00
N ALA A 29 10.20 -14.27 -1.74
CA ALA A 29 10.71 -13.97 -0.40
C ALA A 29 9.81 -13.01 0.42
N SER A 30 9.00 -12.15 -0.22
CA SER A 30 8.25 -11.07 0.47
C SER A 30 6.74 -11.30 0.64
N GLN A 31 6.11 -12.21 -0.13
CA GLN A 31 4.74 -12.66 0.17
C GLN A 31 4.75 -13.91 1.05
N ARG A 32 5.08 -13.73 2.34
CA ARG A 32 4.69 -14.72 3.36
C ARG A 32 3.19 -14.55 3.67
N PRO A 33 2.31 -15.51 3.36
CA PRO A 33 1.02 -15.59 4.04
C PRO A 33 1.26 -15.72 5.56
N PRO A 34 0.28 -15.34 6.42
CA PRO A 34 0.47 -15.35 7.87
C PRO A 34 1.00 -16.71 8.33
N SER A 35 2.21 -16.72 8.87
CA SER A 35 2.98 -17.94 9.11
C SER A 35 2.50 -18.67 10.35
N LEU A 36 1.29 -19.25 10.24
CA LEU A 36 0.81 -20.34 11.08
C LEU A 36 1.92 -21.38 11.15
N LYS A 37 2.47 -21.57 12.36
CA LYS A 37 3.68 -22.38 12.57
C LYS A 37 3.42 -23.83 12.15
N VAL A 38 3.90 -24.19 10.96
CA VAL A 38 3.98 -25.57 10.50
C VAL A 38 5.00 -26.27 11.40
N LYS A 39 4.53 -27.15 12.27
CA LYS A 39 5.39 -27.93 13.16
C LYS A 39 5.76 -29.23 12.45
N GLN A 40 7.03 -29.43 12.17
CA GLN A 40 7.56 -30.72 11.76
C GLN A 40 7.40 -31.72 12.93
N LEU A 41 6.80 -32.88 12.67
CA LEU A 41 6.64 -33.98 13.63
C LEU A 41 7.73 -35.05 13.44
N ALA A 42 8.07 -35.33 12.17
CA ALA A 42 9.08 -36.32 11.80
C ALA A 42 9.88 -35.85 10.57
N ASN A 43 11.14 -36.28 10.46
CA ASN A 43 12.04 -36.09 9.33
C ASN A 43 12.74 -37.42 9.10
N PHE A 44 12.64 -37.96 7.88
CA PHE A 44 13.07 -39.31 7.56
C PHE A 44 14.49 -39.38 6.95
N GLY A 45 15.10 -38.22 6.71
CA GLY A 45 16.46 -38.10 6.15
C GLY A 45 16.47 -37.77 4.66
N PRO A 46 17.67 -37.61 4.07
CA PRO A 46 17.82 -37.36 2.64
C PRO A 46 17.32 -38.58 1.83
N SER A 47 16.76 -38.32 0.65
CA SER A 47 16.17 -39.33 -0.26
C SER A 47 14.92 -40.07 0.25
N SER A 48 14.28 -39.63 1.34
CA SER A 48 12.92 -40.09 1.69
C SER A 48 11.85 -39.25 1.00
N TRP A 49 10.88 -39.91 0.37
CA TRP A 49 9.68 -39.31 -0.23
C TRP A 49 8.45 -39.89 0.44
N ILE A 50 7.83 -39.14 1.35
CA ILE A 50 6.55 -39.54 1.94
C ILE A 50 5.45 -39.15 0.94
N GLU A 51 4.73 -40.12 0.39
CA GLU A 51 3.61 -39.87 -0.53
C GLU A 51 2.38 -39.53 0.31
N ASN A 52 1.61 -40.54 0.72
CA ASN A 52 0.33 -40.31 1.37
C ASN A 52 0.41 -40.33 2.90
N LEU A 53 -0.71 -39.98 3.53
CA LEU A 53 -0.90 -40.12 4.96
C LEU A 53 -2.35 -40.44 5.33
N ALA A 54 -2.55 -41.14 6.45
CA ALA A 54 -3.84 -41.33 7.08
C ALA A 54 -3.75 -41.06 8.59
N ILE A 55 -4.89 -40.99 9.27
CA ILE A 55 -4.96 -40.83 10.73
C ILE A 55 -5.69 -42.06 11.27
N ARG A 56 -5.12 -42.76 12.26
CA ARG A 56 -5.78 -43.89 12.94
C ARG A 56 -6.97 -43.43 13.77
N HIS A 57 -7.86 -44.36 14.14
CA HIS A 57 -8.94 -44.03 15.08
C HIS A 57 -8.38 -43.49 16.42
N SER A 58 -7.27 -44.07 16.89
CA SER A 58 -6.54 -43.63 18.09
C SER A 58 -5.79 -42.29 17.94
N GLY A 59 -5.65 -41.76 16.72
CA GLY A 59 -5.09 -40.43 16.44
C GLY A 59 -3.65 -40.40 15.93
N GLU A 60 -2.95 -41.54 15.86
CA GLU A 60 -1.61 -41.59 15.26
C GLU A 60 -1.64 -41.36 13.75
N VAL A 61 -0.59 -40.72 13.22
CA VAL A 61 -0.45 -40.44 11.80
C VAL A 61 0.23 -41.63 11.13
N LEU A 62 -0.43 -42.24 10.16
CA LEU A 62 0.19 -43.21 9.25
C LEU A 62 0.75 -42.47 8.03
N ALA A 63 1.92 -42.89 7.56
CA ALA A 63 2.60 -42.31 6.42
C ALA A 63 3.10 -43.42 5.49
N THR A 64 2.89 -43.26 4.18
CA THR A 64 3.40 -44.19 3.15
C THR A 64 4.61 -43.57 2.47
N GLU A 65 5.67 -44.37 2.26
CA GLU A 65 6.90 -43.90 1.64
C GLU A 65 7.11 -44.55 0.27
N LEU A 66 7.40 -43.68 -0.72
CA LEU A 66 7.62 -44.06 -2.11
C LEU A 66 9.03 -44.65 -2.26
N LEU A 67 10.08 -43.83 -2.16
CA LEU A 67 11.47 -44.22 -2.45
C LEU A 67 12.07 -45.30 -1.52
N ASN A 68 11.41 -45.61 -0.41
CA ASN A 68 11.67 -46.80 0.39
C ASN A 68 10.29 -47.43 0.69
N PRO A 69 9.87 -48.54 0.04
CA PRO A 69 8.51 -49.04 0.17
C PRO A 69 8.21 -49.57 1.58
N ARG A 70 7.64 -48.71 2.43
CA ARG A 70 7.28 -49.00 3.82
C ARG A 70 6.10 -48.15 4.29
N ILE A 71 5.43 -48.62 5.34
CA ILE A 71 4.41 -47.87 6.09
C ILE A 71 4.93 -47.55 7.49
N LEU A 72 4.77 -46.29 7.88
CA LEU A 72 5.31 -45.68 9.10
C LEU A 72 4.18 -45.16 9.98
N GLN A 73 4.32 -45.27 11.31
CA GLN A 73 3.48 -44.59 12.28
C GLN A 73 4.26 -43.46 12.95
N VAL A 74 3.68 -42.26 12.98
CA VAL A 74 4.25 -41.04 13.56
C VAL A 74 3.35 -40.55 14.70
N ASP A 75 3.98 -40.20 15.82
CA ASP A 75 3.32 -39.55 16.96
C ASP A 75 2.76 -38.17 16.53
N PRO A 76 1.45 -37.91 16.67
CA PRO A 76 0.82 -36.64 16.29
C PRO A 76 1.32 -35.44 17.11
N GLU A 77 2.00 -35.71 18.24
CA GLU A 77 2.66 -34.73 19.09
C GLU A 77 4.18 -34.65 18.87
N GLY A 78 4.78 -35.53 18.07
CA GLY A 78 6.21 -35.50 17.71
C GLY A 78 7.16 -35.62 18.91
N ARG A 79 6.83 -36.48 19.88
CA ARG A 79 7.62 -36.78 21.09
C ARG A 79 8.36 -38.10 20.96
N LEU A 80 7.73 -39.09 20.31
CA LEU A 80 8.32 -40.39 19.98
C LEU A 80 8.95 -40.37 18.58
N GLN A 81 9.93 -41.25 18.35
CA GLN A 81 10.48 -41.49 17.02
C GLN A 81 9.47 -42.24 16.12
N PRO A 82 9.50 -42.06 14.79
CA PRO A 82 8.66 -42.82 13.88
C PRO A 82 8.90 -44.34 13.98
N ILE A 83 7.82 -45.11 13.93
CA ILE A 83 7.84 -46.56 14.02
C ILE A 83 7.60 -47.13 12.61
N VAL A 84 8.50 -47.99 12.11
CA VAL A 84 8.23 -48.78 10.90
C VAL A 84 7.23 -49.87 11.25
N ILE A 85 6.05 -49.84 10.62
CA ILE A 85 4.98 -50.83 10.84
C ILE A 85 5.18 -52.03 9.92
N HIS A 86 5.57 -51.79 8.66
CA HIS A 86 5.99 -52.83 7.72
C HIS A 86 6.91 -52.25 6.65
N SER A 87 7.85 -53.06 6.16
CA SER A 87 8.83 -52.71 5.12
C SER A 87 8.82 -53.78 4.03
N TRP A 88 8.44 -53.42 2.81
CA TRP A 88 8.52 -54.27 1.62
C TRP A 88 9.92 -54.24 0.98
N ALA A 89 10.75 -53.26 1.36
CA ALA A 89 12.12 -53.09 0.87
C ALA A 89 13.10 -54.19 1.34
N GLU A 90 12.70 -55.01 2.31
CA GLU A 90 13.59 -55.88 3.08
C GLU A 90 13.21 -57.37 3.00
N GLY A 91 14.16 -58.24 3.37
CA GLY A 91 13.95 -59.68 3.42
C GLY A 91 13.60 -60.30 2.06
N ALA A 92 12.67 -61.25 2.05
CA ALA A 92 12.26 -61.98 0.84
C ALA A 92 11.40 -61.15 -0.16
N SER A 93 11.09 -59.89 0.17
CA SER A 93 10.33 -58.96 -0.66
C SER A 93 11.21 -57.93 -1.39
N ALA A 94 12.49 -57.82 -1.02
CA ALA A 94 13.40 -56.82 -1.54
C ALA A 94 13.53 -56.88 -3.08
N GLY A 95 13.35 -55.75 -3.75
CA GLY A 95 13.43 -55.66 -5.22
C GLY A 95 12.21 -56.21 -5.98
N LYS A 96 11.05 -56.38 -5.33
CA LYS A 96 9.77 -56.73 -5.98
C LYS A 96 8.78 -55.55 -6.08
N TYR A 97 8.95 -54.53 -5.25
CA TYR A 97 8.03 -53.38 -5.11
C TYR A 97 8.87 -52.11 -5.05
N ASP A 98 8.49 -51.05 -5.78
CA ASP A 98 9.26 -49.80 -5.81
C ASP A 98 8.73 -48.70 -4.88
N GLY A 99 7.50 -48.80 -4.38
CA GLY A 99 6.94 -47.79 -3.48
C GLY A 99 5.57 -48.11 -2.88
N VAL A 100 5.18 -47.37 -1.83
CA VAL A 100 3.84 -47.39 -1.26
C VAL A 100 3.20 -46.01 -1.45
N LEU A 101 2.00 -45.98 -2.02
CA LEU A 101 1.28 -44.76 -2.40
C LEU A 101 0.00 -44.59 -1.56
N GLY A 102 -1.16 -44.48 -2.20
CA GLY A 102 -2.43 -44.14 -1.57
C GLY A 102 -2.86 -45.11 -0.47
N ILE A 103 -3.50 -44.56 0.57
CA ILE A 103 -3.98 -45.28 1.75
C ILE A 103 -5.44 -44.93 2.07
N ALA A 104 -6.26 -45.95 2.27
CA ALA A 104 -7.67 -45.86 2.64
C ALA A 104 -7.99 -46.72 3.89
N GLU A 105 -9.13 -46.48 4.53
CA GLU A 105 -9.61 -47.21 5.72
C GLU A 105 -11.12 -47.47 5.56
N THR A 106 -11.57 -48.72 5.65
CA THR A 106 -13.01 -49.05 5.57
C THR A 106 -13.63 -49.25 6.95
N ARG A 107 -12.84 -49.78 7.89
CA ARG A 107 -13.22 -50.12 9.27
C ARG A 107 -12.12 -49.63 10.20
N TYR A 108 -12.44 -49.22 11.42
CA TYR A 108 -11.44 -48.63 12.32
C TYR A 108 -10.20 -49.52 12.48
N ASP A 109 -9.03 -48.96 12.20
CA ASP A 109 -7.73 -49.66 12.25
C ASP A 109 -7.56 -50.82 11.24
N GLU A 110 -8.44 -50.93 10.24
CA GLU A 110 -8.25 -51.77 9.04
C GLU A 110 -7.99 -50.89 7.80
N PHE A 111 -6.72 -50.79 7.44
CA PHE A 111 -6.24 -49.96 6.33
C PHE A 111 -5.92 -50.79 5.09
N TYR A 112 -6.00 -50.17 3.92
CA TYR A 112 -5.56 -50.74 2.65
C TYR A 112 -4.62 -49.76 1.96
N VAL A 113 -3.51 -50.27 1.44
CA VAL A 113 -2.47 -49.49 0.77
C VAL A 113 -2.26 -49.97 -0.66
N ALA A 114 -2.14 -49.02 -1.57
CA ALA A 114 -1.63 -49.24 -2.92
C ALA A 114 -0.10 -49.37 -2.86
N VAL A 115 0.41 -50.51 -3.32
CA VAL A 115 1.85 -50.80 -3.40
C VAL A 115 2.21 -50.99 -4.86
N ALA A 116 3.18 -50.23 -5.33
CA ALA A 116 3.67 -50.27 -6.70
C ALA A 116 4.30 -51.62 -7.05
N GLY A 117 4.23 -51.98 -8.32
CA GLY A 117 5.14 -52.94 -8.94
C GLY A 117 6.56 -52.37 -9.08
N LEU A 118 7.23 -52.77 -10.16
CA LEU A 118 8.52 -52.22 -10.58
C LEU A 118 8.32 -51.26 -11.76
N TYR A 119 8.96 -50.09 -11.69
CA TYR A 119 8.84 -49.01 -12.65
C TYR A 119 10.15 -48.74 -13.41
N ASP A 120 10.05 -48.08 -14.57
CA ASP A 120 11.20 -47.51 -15.27
C ASP A 120 11.47 -46.03 -14.89
N GLU A 121 12.50 -45.43 -15.48
CA GLU A 121 12.88 -44.03 -15.25
C GLU A 121 11.79 -43.00 -15.65
N THR A 122 10.72 -43.43 -16.33
CA THR A 122 9.55 -42.62 -16.71
C THR A 122 8.30 -42.92 -15.88
N MET A 123 8.43 -43.75 -14.83
CA MET A 123 7.34 -44.28 -14.00
C MET A 123 6.32 -45.12 -14.77
N MET A 124 6.75 -45.79 -15.85
CA MET A 124 5.98 -46.81 -16.55
C MET A 124 6.20 -48.19 -15.95
N LEU A 125 5.11 -48.96 -15.81
CA LEU A 125 5.14 -50.30 -15.22
C LEU A 125 5.95 -51.27 -16.10
N LEU A 126 6.96 -51.91 -15.52
CA LEU A 126 7.84 -52.82 -16.25
C LEU A 126 7.08 -54.05 -16.76
N PRO A 127 7.42 -54.57 -17.96
CA PRO A 127 6.84 -55.82 -18.46
C PRO A 127 7.01 -56.98 -17.46
N ASN A 128 5.91 -57.68 -17.18
CA ASN A 128 5.77 -58.72 -16.16
C ASN A 128 5.77 -58.24 -14.69
N SER A 129 5.64 -56.93 -14.44
CA SER A 129 5.24 -56.40 -13.14
C SER A 129 3.73 -56.14 -13.07
N THR A 130 3.21 -55.95 -11.87
CA THR A 130 1.81 -55.58 -11.58
C THR A 130 1.76 -54.80 -10.28
N ASN A 131 0.71 -54.02 -10.07
CA ASN A 131 0.50 -53.28 -8.83
C ASN A 131 -0.34 -54.09 -7.84
N TYR A 132 -0.31 -53.71 -6.56
CA TYR A 132 -0.83 -54.54 -5.47
C TYR A 132 -1.68 -53.75 -4.49
N ILE A 133 -2.73 -54.37 -3.96
CA ILE A 133 -3.41 -53.89 -2.74
C ILE A 133 -3.04 -54.80 -1.58
N PHE A 134 -2.57 -54.20 -0.48
CA PHE A 134 -2.33 -54.89 0.79
C PHE A 134 -3.29 -54.38 1.86
N ARG A 135 -3.88 -55.30 2.63
CA ARG A 135 -4.54 -55.00 3.92
C ARG A 135 -3.48 -54.89 5.00
N VAL A 136 -3.62 -53.87 5.85
CA VAL A 136 -2.83 -53.63 7.06
C VAL A 136 -3.79 -53.51 8.23
N ASP A 137 -3.81 -54.55 9.06
CA ASP A 137 -4.67 -54.66 10.24
C ASP A 137 -3.89 -54.26 11.50
N PHE A 138 -4.30 -53.14 12.10
CA PHE A 138 -3.66 -52.56 13.28
C PHE A 138 -4.25 -53.08 14.59
N SER A 139 -5.30 -53.93 14.58
CA SER A 139 -5.89 -54.49 15.80
C SER A 139 -4.92 -55.41 16.57
N THR A 140 -3.92 -55.95 15.87
CA THR A 140 -2.83 -56.77 16.42
C THR A 140 -1.60 -55.95 16.84
N LEU A 141 -1.50 -54.68 16.42
CA LEU A 141 -0.41 -53.79 16.79
C LEU A 141 -0.53 -53.37 18.27
N LYS A 142 0.55 -53.52 19.04
CA LYS A 142 0.68 -52.96 20.38
C LYS A 142 2.00 -52.22 20.50
N VAL A 143 1.93 -50.98 20.98
CA VAL A 143 3.09 -50.11 21.21
C VAL A 143 3.10 -49.68 22.67
N SER A 144 4.27 -49.65 23.29
CA SER A 144 4.46 -49.19 24.67
C SER A 144 4.37 -47.66 24.76
N TRP A 145 4.27 -47.14 25.99
CA TRP A 145 4.35 -45.70 26.26
C TRP A 145 5.74 -45.08 25.96
N THR A 146 6.76 -45.92 25.73
CA THR A 146 8.11 -45.49 25.27
C THR A 146 8.30 -45.58 23.75
N GLY A 147 7.30 -46.05 22.99
CA GLY A 147 7.39 -46.24 21.53
C GLY A 147 7.93 -47.61 21.09
N GLU A 148 8.06 -48.57 22.00
CA GLU A 148 8.53 -49.93 21.71
C GLU A 148 7.38 -50.80 21.17
N VAL A 149 7.60 -51.53 20.07
CA VAL A 149 6.58 -52.42 19.48
C VAL A 149 6.54 -53.75 20.24
N LEU A 150 5.43 -54.00 20.92
CA LEU A 150 5.18 -55.20 21.73
C LEU A 150 4.51 -56.34 20.93
N SER A 151 3.77 -55.98 19.87
CA SER A 151 3.31 -56.90 18.83
C SER A 151 3.07 -56.12 17.54
N ASN A 152 3.38 -56.72 16.39
CA ASN A 152 3.30 -56.07 15.07
C ASN A 152 1.85 -56.04 14.54
N ALA A 153 1.57 -55.10 13.63
CA ALA A 153 0.38 -55.14 12.77
C ALA A 153 0.41 -56.37 11.84
N THR A 154 -0.75 -56.83 11.40
CA THR A 154 -0.87 -57.94 10.46
C THR A 154 -1.03 -57.41 9.03
N VAL A 155 -0.09 -57.76 8.15
CA VAL A 155 -0.09 -57.34 6.74
C VAL A 155 -0.36 -58.54 5.84
N THR A 156 -1.35 -58.42 4.97
CA THR A 156 -1.71 -59.45 3.98
C THR A 156 -1.91 -58.84 2.60
N LYS A 157 -1.48 -59.53 1.56
CA LYS A 157 -1.81 -59.15 0.17
C LYS A 157 -3.29 -59.46 -0.06
N LEU A 158 -4.06 -58.48 -0.53
CA LEU A 158 -5.47 -58.65 -0.89
C LEU A 158 -5.58 -59.12 -2.35
N THR A 159 -5.04 -58.35 -3.29
CA THR A 159 -5.20 -58.61 -4.73
C THR A 159 -4.06 -58.02 -5.57
N ASP A 160 -3.94 -58.51 -6.81
CA ASP A 160 -3.00 -58.05 -7.84
C ASP A 160 -3.81 -57.30 -8.92
N LEU A 161 -3.52 -56.00 -9.10
CA LEU A 161 -4.24 -55.12 -10.03
C LEU A 161 -3.68 -55.24 -11.45
N GLU A 162 -3.94 -56.38 -12.09
CA GLU A 162 -3.58 -56.64 -13.49
C GLU A 162 -4.16 -55.58 -14.43
N GLY A 163 -3.37 -55.16 -15.42
CA GLY A 163 -3.74 -54.11 -16.38
C GLY A 163 -3.64 -52.67 -15.85
N SER A 164 -3.52 -52.46 -14.54
CA SER A 164 -3.17 -51.14 -13.99
C SER A 164 -1.75 -50.73 -14.41
N GLN A 165 -1.47 -49.44 -14.41
CA GLN A 165 -0.18 -48.87 -14.77
C GLN A 165 0.42 -48.11 -13.58
N LEU A 166 -0.13 -46.94 -13.22
CA LEU A 166 0.41 -46.11 -12.14
C LEU A 166 -0.64 -45.92 -11.05
N VAL A 167 -0.77 -46.90 -10.15
CA VAL A 167 -1.67 -46.79 -8.98
C VAL A 167 -1.21 -45.68 -8.05
N ASN A 168 -2.13 -44.84 -7.61
CA ASN A 168 -1.81 -43.63 -6.87
C ASN A 168 -2.77 -43.39 -5.71
N GLY A 169 -3.54 -42.28 -5.70
CA GLY A 169 -4.45 -41.95 -4.62
C GLY A 169 -5.53 -43.01 -4.37
N ALA A 170 -5.88 -43.20 -3.10
CA ALA A 170 -6.93 -44.12 -2.67
C ALA A 170 -7.98 -43.40 -1.81
N ALA A 171 -9.22 -43.90 -1.85
CA ALA A 171 -10.35 -43.39 -1.07
C ALA A 171 -11.30 -44.52 -0.64
N THR A 172 -11.96 -44.37 0.51
CA THR A 172 -13.01 -45.29 0.96
C THR A 172 -14.31 -45.00 0.19
N LEU A 173 -14.98 -46.04 -0.32
CA LEU A 173 -16.35 -45.93 -0.83
C LEU A 173 -17.36 -46.24 0.28
N ASN A 174 -17.20 -47.40 0.92
CA ASN A 174 -18.03 -47.88 2.04
C ASN A 174 -17.23 -48.90 2.90
N GLU A 175 -17.87 -49.61 3.83
CA GLU A 175 -17.17 -50.56 4.71
C GLU A 175 -16.59 -51.80 4.00
N ASP A 176 -17.06 -52.10 2.79
CA ASP A 176 -16.73 -53.31 2.03
C ASP A 176 -15.98 -53.01 0.71
N ALA A 177 -15.79 -51.74 0.34
CA ALA A 177 -15.09 -51.35 -0.90
C ALA A 177 -14.26 -50.06 -0.78
N ILE A 178 -13.11 -50.06 -1.45
CA ILE A 178 -12.25 -48.89 -1.69
C ILE A 178 -12.22 -48.51 -3.17
N LEU A 179 -11.84 -47.27 -3.44
CA LEU A 179 -11.50 -46.74 -4.75
C LEU A 179 -10.00 -46.48 -4.85
N VAL A 180 -9.40 -46.76 -6.02
CA VAL A 180 -7.97 -46.58 -6.30
C VAL A 180 -7.81 -45.93 -7.67
N ALA A 181 -7.07 -44.82 -7.73
CA ALA A 181 -6.78 -44.11 -8.97
C ALA A 181 -5.60 -44.73 -9.74
N ASP A 182 -5.69 -44.74 -11.07
CA ASP A 182 -4.57 -45.05 -11.97
C ASP A 182 -4.21 -43.80 -12.78
N SER A 183 -3.10 -43.16 -12.41
CA SER A 183 -2.67 -41.89 -13.00
C SER A 183 -2.31 -41.98 -14.47
N TYR A 184 -1.82 -43.12 -14.95
CA TYR A 184 -1.41 -43.23 -16.35
C TYR A 184 -2.60 -43.62 -17.24
N ASN A 185 -3.39 -44.63 -16.85
CA ASN A 185 -4.58 -45.00 -17.61
C ASN A 185 -5.68 -43.92 -17.57
N GLY A 186 -5.74 -43.13 -16.49
CA GLY A 186 -6.81 -42.17 -16.23
C GLY A 186 -8.10 -42.83 -15.75
N TRP A 187 -7.97 -43.86 -14.92
CA TRP A 187 -9.07 -44.71 -14.46
C TRP A 187 -9.23 -44.67 -12.94
N VAL A 188 -10.41 -45.08 -12.46
CA VAL A 188 -10.64 -45.42 -11.05
C VAL A 188 -11.16 -46.85 -10.94
N TYR A 189 -10.41 -47.68 -10.22
CA TYR A 189 -10.81 -49.02 -9.82
C TYR A 189 -11.66 -48.96 -8.56
N LYS A 190 -12.72 -49.78 -8.51
CA LYS A 190 -13.37 -50.21 -7.26
C LYS A 190 -12.79 -51.56 -6.88
N VAL A 191 -12.37 -51.74 -5.63
CA VAL A 191 -11.84 -53.00 -5.10
C VAL A 191 -12.71 -53.43 -3.91
N ASP A 192 -13.29 -54.64 -3.98
CA ASP A 192 -13.96 -55.27 -2.84
C ASP A 192 -12.91 -55.76 -1.84
N VAL A 193 -13.01 -55.31 -0.58
CA VAL A 193 -11.98 -55.58 0.43
C VAL A 193 -12.09 -56.95 1.09
N ARG A 194 -13.14 -57.71 0.75
CA ARG A 194 -13.48 -59.03 1.30
C ARG A 194 -13.16 -60.16 0.32
N THR A 195 -13.35 -59.94 -0.98
CA THR A 195 -13.00 -60.91 -2.04
C THR A 195 -11.68 -60.59 -2.72
N GLY A 196 -11.29 -59.32 -2.80
CA GLY A 196 -10.17 -58.85 -3.62
C GLY A 196 -10.49 -58.74 -5.11
N GLU A 197 -11.75 -58.89 -5.51
CA GLU A 197 -12.22 -58.61 -6.86
C GLU A 197 -12.26 -57.10 -7.12
N TYR A 198 -12.06 -56.70 -8.38
CA TYR A 198 -12.02 -55.29 -8.76
C TYR A 198 -12.53 -55.04 -10.19
N ASP A 199 -13.11 -53.86 -10.39
CA ASP A 199 -13.64 -53.38 -11.67
C ASP A 199 -13.18 -51.93 -11.92
N VAL A 200 -12.96 -51.56 -13.17
CA VAL A 200 -12.86 -50.14 -13.57
C VAL A 200 -14.26 -49.54 -13.58
N ILE A 201 -14.54 -48.62 -12.66
CA ILE A 201 -15.88 -48.01 -12.50
C ILE A 201 -16.01 -46.63 -13.16
N ILE A 202 -14.89 -45.93 -13.38
CA ILE A 202 -14.86 -44.61 -14.01
C ILE A 202 -13.67 -44.55 -15.00
N ASP A 203 -13.98 -44.16 -16.23
CA ASP A 203 -13.04 -43.73 -17.25
C ASP A 203 -13.53 -42.38 -17.82
N ASP A 204 -13.09 -41.28 -17.22
CA ASP A 204 -13.46 -39.91 -17.62
C ASP A 204 -12.31 -39.21 -18.37
N PRO A 205 -12.54 -38.52 -19.49
CA PRO A 205 -11.50 -37.76 -20.19
C PRO A 205 -10.70 -36.78 -19.32
N LEU A 206 -11.31 -36.16 -18.30
CA LEU A 206 -10.66 -35.25 -17.35
C LEU A 206 -9.78 -35.98 -16.32
N MET A 207 -9.76 -37.31 -16.29
CA MET A 207 -8.82 -38.12 -15.50
C MET A 207 -7.54 -38.47 -16.28
N LYS A 208 -7.50 -38.26 -17.60
CA LYS A 208 -6.36 -38.62 -18.44
C LYS A 208 -5.34 -37.49 -18.54
N TYR A 209 -4.05 -37.83 -18.59
CA TYR A 209 -2.96 -36.86 -18.82
C TYR A 209 -3.06 -36.22 -20.22
N SER A 210 -3.54 -36.99 -21.20
CA SER A 210 -3.77 -36.58 -22.60
C SER A 210 -4.95 -35.63 -22.80
N TYR A 211 -5.64 -35.20 -21.74
CA TYR A 211 -6.61 -34.10 -21.80
C TYR A 211 -5.94 -32.77 -22.19
N VAL A 212 -4.67 -32.58 -21.84
CA VAL A 212 -3.86 -31.41 -22.24
C VAL A 212 -2.94 -31.77 -23.40
N THR A 213 -2.76 -30.82 -24.33
CA THR A 213 -1.81 -30.95 -25.43
C THR A 213 -0.38 -30.75 -24.93
N ASP A 214 0.49 -31.72 -25.20
CA ASP A 214 1.93 -31.73 -24.83
C ASP A 214 2.17 -31.63 -23.30
N PRO A 215 1.73 -32.63 -22.51
CA PRO A 215 1.92 -32.66 -21.06
C PRO A 215 3.39 -32.94 -20.70
N GLN A 216 3.90 -32.32 -19.63
CA GLN A 216 5.31 -32.47 -19.21
C GLN A 216 5.62 -33.85 -18.62
N GLU A 217 4.64 -34.48 -17.98
CA GLU A 217 4.72 -35.79 -17.33
C GLU A 217 3.38 -36.51 -17.58
N ASN A 218 3.39 -37.82 -17.84
CA ASN A 218 2.20 -38.60 -18.23
C ASN A 218 1.33 -39.00 -17.01
N VAL A 219 1.09 -38.07 -16.10
CA VAL A 219 0.40 -38.28 -14.82
C VAL A 219 -0.93 -37.53 -14.83
N GLY A 220 -2.03 -38.26 -14.99
CA GLY A 220 -3.40 -37.76 -14.98
C GLY A 220 -3.98 -37.68 -13.57
N VAL A 221 -5.05 -38.42 -13.33
CA VAL A 221 -5.75 -38.54 -12.03
C VAL A 221 -4.79 -38.96 -10.91
N ASN A 222 -4.67 -38.16 -9.86
CA ASN A 222 -3.74 -38.41 -8.76
C ASN A 222 -4.51 -38.64 -7.45
N GLY A 223 -4.75 -37.57 -6.69
CA GLY A 223 -5.54 -37.63 -5.48
C GLY A 223 -7.00 -37.88 -5.79
N ILE A 224 -7.66 -38.76 -5.04
CA ILE A 224 -9.11 -39.00 -5.11
C ILE A 224 -9.73 -38.96 -3.72
N LYS A 225 -10.93 -38.38 -3.58
CA LYS A 225 -11.70 -38.31 -2.32
C LYS A 225 -13.21 -38.37 -2.57
N VAL A 226 -13.90 -39.29 -1.89
CA VAL A 226 -15.37 -39.32 -1.86
C VAL A 226 -15.89 -38.32 -0.82
N PHE A 227 -16.80 -37.43 -1.20
CA PHE A 227 -17.41 -36.45 -0.31
C PHE A 227 -18.83 -36.06 -0.75
N ARG A 228 -19.81 -36.28 0.13
CA ARG A 228 -21.23 -35.91 -0.06
C ARG A 228 -21.86 -36.38 -1.40
N GLY A 229 -21.59 -37.62 -1.82
CA GLY A 229 -22.13 -38.20 -3.06
C GLY A 229 -21.34 -37.86 -4.34
N TYR A 230 -20.21 -37.16 -4.23
CA TYR A 230 -19.31 -36.90 -5.34
C TYR A 230 -17.95 -37.55 -5.13
N LEU A 231 -17.36 -38.10 -6.18
CA LEU A 231 -15.92 -38.37 -6.23
C LEU A 231 -15.22 -37.11 -6.74
N TYR A 232 -14.33 -36.54 -5.93
CA TYR A 232 -13.43 -35.46 -6.31
C TYR A 232 -12.06 -36.04 -6.69
N TRP A 233 -11.38 -35.42 -7.67
CA TRP A 233 -10.00 -35.76 -8.00
C TRP A 233 -9.16 -34.56 -8.42
N THR A 234 -7.84 -34.67 -8.20
CA THR A 234 -6.83 -33.85 -8.87
C THR A 234 -6.36 -34.52 -10.16
N ASN A 235 -6.04 -33.73 -11.19
CA ASN A 235 -5.31 -34.20 -12.37
C ASN A 235 -4.00 -33.40 -12.46
N TYR A 236 -2.88 -34.10 -12.31
CA TYR A 236 -1.55 -33.51 -12.11
C TYR A 236 -1.04 -32.77 -13.36
N ALA A 237 -1.10 -33.43 -14.53
CA ALA A 237 -0.72 -32.87 -15.82
C ALA A 237 -1.67 -31.74 -16.28
N ALA A 238 -2.98 -31.91 -16.06
CA ALA A 238 -3.96 -30.88 -16.42
C ALA A 238 -4.02 -29.71 -15.43
N GLY A 239 -3.47 -29.87 -14.23
CA GLY A 239 -3.44 -28.83 -13.19
C GLY A 239 -4.83 -28.38 -12.76
N LEU A 240 -5.70 -29.33 -12.44
CA LEU A 240 -7.10 -29.08 -12.07
C LEU A 240 -7.58 -29.92 -10.89
N LEU A 241 -8.64 -29.44 -10.25
CA LEU A 241 -9.49 -30.19 -9.32
C LEU A 241 -10.87 -30.31 -9.97
N ALA A 242 -11.37 -31.53 -10.11
CA ALA A 242 -12.69 -31.82 -10.68
C ALA A 242 -13.49 -32.77 -9.77
N ARG A 243 -14.78 -32.94 -10.09
CA ARG A 243 -15.66 -33.92 -9.44
C ARG A 243 -16.65 -34.55 -10.41
N ILE A 244 -17.23 -35.68 -10.01
CA ILE A 244 -18.35 -36.35 -10.68
C ILE A 244 -19.30 -36.91 -9.62
N GLU A 245 -20.60 -36.89 -9.90
CA GLU A 245 -21.63 -37.45 -9.00
C GLU A 245 -21.61 -38.98 -9.10
N ILE A 246 -21.70 -39.69 -7.98
CA ILE A 246 -21.63 -41.16 -7.91
C ILE A 246 -22.78 -41.78 -7.12
N ASP A 247 -23.19 -43.00 -7.49
CA ASP A 247 -24.15 -43.80 -6.71
C ASP A 247 -23.49 -44.52 -5.52
N GLU A 248 -24.30 -45.25 -4.74
CA GLU A 248 -23.84 -46.08 -3.61
C GLU A 248 -22.86 -47.19 -4.02
N ASP A 249 -22.85 -47.53 -5.31
CA ASP A 249 -21.98 -48.52 -5.95
C ASP A 249 -20.67 -47.87 -6.48
N GLY A 250 -20.55 -46.54 -6.42
CA GLY A 250 -19.42 -45.73 -6.89
C GLY A 250 -19.49 -45.29 -8.36
N LYS A 251 -20.51 -45.71 -9.11
CA LYS A 251 -20.61 -45.49 -10.56
C LYS A 251 -21.08 -44.07 -10.89
N PRO A 252 -20.60 -43.46 -11.99
CA PRO A 252 -20.88 -42.06 -12.30
C PRO A 252 -22.33 -41.85 -12.75
N CYS A 253 -23.03 -40.95 -12.07
CA CYS A 253 -24.44 -40.62 -12.29
C CYS A 253 -24.67 -39.25 -12.97
N GLY A 254 -23.60 -38.47 -13.19
CA GLY A 254 -23.66 -37.16 -13.81
C GLY A 254 -22.44 -36.88 -14.71
N ALA A 255 -22.42 -35.70 -15.32
CA ALA A 255 -21.23 -35.21 -16.01
C ALA A 255 -20.18 -34.71 -15.02
N SER A 256 -18.91 -34.73 -15.43
CA SER A 256 -17.80 -34.20 -14.65
C SER A 256 -17.72 -32.68 -14.68
N GLU A 257 -17.31 -32.08 -13.55
CA GLU A 257 -17.29 -30.63 -13.30
C GLU A 257 -15.91 -30.19 -12.81
N ILE A 258 -15.31 -29.19 -13.45
CA ILE A 258 -14.04 -28.59 -13.02
C ILE A 258 -14.32 -27.55 -11.92
N ILE A 259 -13.80 -27.80 -10.72
CA ILE A 259 -13.97 -26.96 -9.52
C ILE A 259 -12.87 -25.90 -9.41
N ALA A 260 -11.65 -26.23 -9.84
CA ALA A 260 -10.55 -25.27 -9.92
C ALA A 260 -9.55 -25.66 -11.01
N SER A 261 -8.82 -24.67 -11.51
CA SER A 261 -7.78 -24.79 -12.53
C SER A 261 -6.52 -24.03 -12.09
N ASN A 262 -5.44 -24.13 -12.88
CA ASN A 262 -4.13 -23.52 -12.57
C ASN A 262 -3.49 -24.10 -11.28
N LEU A 263 -3.62 -25.42 -11.11
CA LEU A 263 -3.09 -26.25 -10.04
C LEU A 263 -1.99 -27.19 -10.57
N THR A 264 -1.18 -26.77 -11.54
CA THR A 264 -0.16 -27.60 -12.20
C THR A 264 0.76 -28.31 -11.19
N GLY A 265 0.91 -29.63 -11.34
CA GLY A 265 1.63 -30.45 -10.36
C GLY A 265 0.84 -30.68 -9.07
N SER A 266 -0.49 -30.79 -9.18
CA SER A 266 -1.37 -31.14 -8.05
C SER A 266 -1.28 -32.62 -7.71
N ASP A 267 -0.84 -32.87 -6.48
CA ASP A 267 -0.70 -34.19 -5.88
C ASP A 267 -2.02 -34.53 -5.13
N ASP A 268 -2.00 -35.12 -3.94
CA ASP A 268 -3.22 -35.42 -3.17
C ASP A 268 -3.78 -34.19 -2.40
N PHE A 269 -5.02 -34.31 -1.94
CA PHE A 269 -5.76 -33.26 -1.24
C PHE A 269 -6.71 -33.82 -0.17
N THR A 270 -7.26 -32.93 0.66
CA THR A 270 -8.38 -33.25 1.55
C THR A 270 -9.46 -32.18 1.53
N LEU A 271 -10.67 -32.53 1.93
CA LEU A 271 -11.83 -31.64 2.02
C LEU A 271 -12.20 -31.46 3.50
N ASP A 272 -12.50 -30.22 3.91
CA ASP A 272 -13.09 -29.97 5.23
C ASP A 272 -14.61 -30.24 5.23
N GLU A 273 -15.22 -30.16 6.41
CA GLU A 273 -16.66 -30.37 6.62
C GLU A 273 -17.56 -29.47 5.74
N ASN A 274 -17.06 -28.33 5.26
CA ASN A 274 -17.75 -27.36 4.42
C ASN A 274 -17.49 -27.55 2.92
N GLY A 275 -16.57 -28.44 2.54
CA GLY A 275 -16.14 -28.65 1.16
C GLY A 275 -15.00 -27.72 0.70
N VAL A 276 -14.25 -27.12 1.62
CA VAL A 276 -13.00 -26.40 1.29
C VAL A 276 -11.90 -27.42 1.02
N ALA A 277 -11.28 -27.38 -0.15
CA ALA A 277 -10.22 -28.30 -0.54
C ALA A 277 -8.84 -27.75 -0.15
N TYR A 278 -8.00 -28.61 0.41
CA TYR A 278 -6.60 -28.35 0.80
C TYR A 278 -5.71 -29.26 -0.04
N ILE A 279 -5.08 -28.70 -1.07
CA ILE A 279 -4.42 -29.40 -2.18
C ILE A 279 -2.91 -29.23 -2.07
N ALA A 280 -2.17 -30.34 -2.15
CA ALA A 280 -0.72 -30.33 -2.21
C ALA A 280 -0.21 -30.01 -3.63
N LEU A 281 0.72 -29.06 -3.75
CA LEU A 281 1.38 -28.67 -5.00
C LEU A 281 2.90 -28.84 -4.82
N GLY A 282 3.37 -30.09 -4.83
CA GLY A 282 4.75 -30.47 -4.51
C GLY A 282 5.80 -29.70 -5.32
N LEU A 283 5.63 -29.65 -6.65
CA LEU A 283 6.49 -28.91 -7.57
C LEU A 283 6.62 -27.41 -7.25
N LEU A 284 5.56 -26.80 -6.69
CA LEU A 284 5.52 -25.37 -6.35
C LEU A 284 5.95 -25.09 -4.91
N ASN A 285 6.12 -26.11 -4.08
CA ASN A 285 6.32 -25.97 -2.63
C ASN A 285 5.17 -25.18 -1.97
N GLU A 286 3.93 -25.45 -2.36
CA GLU A 286 2.72 -24.82 -1.80
C GLU A 286 1.67 -25.85 -1.37
N LEU A 287 1.00 -25.57 -0.25
CA LEU A 287 -0.33 -26.08 0.05
C LEU A 287 -1.34 -25.00 -0.37
N ARG A 288 -2.30 -25.33 -1.24
CA ARG A 288 -3.31 -24.41 -1.75
C ARG A 288 -4.70 -24.74 -1.19
N VAL A 289 -5.42 -23.72 -0.76
CA VAL A 289 -6.77 -23.80 -0.20
C VAL A 289 -7.74 -23.24 -1.25
N VAL A 290 -8.72 -24.05 -1.66
CA VAL A 290 -9.75 -23.73 -2.65
C VAL A 290 -11.11 -23.75 -1.95
N TYR A 291 -11.82 -22.62 -1.91
CA TYR A 291 -13.14 -22.53 -1.30
C TYR A 291 -14.25 -22.84 -2.31
N PRO A 292 -15.42 -23.36 -1.88
CA PRO A 292 -16.61 -23.44 -2.71
C PRO A 292 -16.94 -22.07 -3.32
N GLY A 293 -16.89 -21.98 -4.66
CA GLY A 293 -16.99 -20.72 -5.40
C GLY A 293 -15.67 -20.23 -6.05
N GLY A 294 -14.56 -20.97 -5.91
CA GLY A 294 -13.35 -20.78 -6.72
C GLY A 294 -12.39 -19.68 -6.26
N SER A 295 -12.55 -19.15 -5.04
CA SER A 295 -11.54 -18.30 -4.42
C SER A 295 -10.42 -19.16 -3.81
N ASN A 296 -9.17 -18.71 -3.98
CA ASN A 296 -7.97 -19.50 -3.65
C ASN A 296 -7.02 -18.73 -2.71
N MET A 297 -6.37 -19.46 -1.79
CA MET A 297 -5.26 -18.98 -0.95
C MET A 297 -4.11 -19.99 -0.97
N SER A 298 -2.85 -19.57 -0.84
CA SER A 298 -1.72 -20.51 -0.71
C SER A 298 -0.97 -20.40 0.63
N THR A 299 -0.13 -21.38 0.93
CA THR A 299 0.84 -21.38 2.03
C THR A 299 2.06 -22.17 1.61
N ALA A 300 3.26 -21.58 1.73
CA ALA A 300 4.50 -22.28 1.42
C ALA A 300 4.73 -23.48 2.37
N VAL A 301 5.04 -24.63 1.79
CA VAL A 301 5.39 -25.90 2.46
C VAL A 301 6.44 -26.59 1.58
N GLY A 302 7.53 -27.12 2.13
CA GLY A 302 8.55 -27.80 1.30
C GLY A 302 8.01 -29.11 0.72
N GLY A 303 7.85 -29.19 -0.61
CA GLY A 303 7.40 -30.37 -1.36
C GLY A 303 6.24 -31.16 -0.77
N PRO A 304 5.05 -30.58 -0.50
CA PRO A 304 3.91 -31.31 0.04
C PRO A 304 3.36 -32.31 -0.98
N THR A 305 2.89 -33.45 -0.48
CA THR A 305 2.40 -34.58 -1.28
C THR A 305 0.96 -34.95 -0.95
N ALA A 306 0.62 -35.09 0.34
CA ALA A 306 -0.76 -35.30 0.78
C ALA A 306 -1.11 -34.52 2.07
N ALA A 307 -2.41 -34.48 2.38
CA ALA A 307 -2.95 -33.81 3.55
C ALA A 307 -4.15 -34.58 4.14
N LYS A 308 -4.32 -34.60 5.48
CA LYS A 308 -5.54 -35.09 6.16
C LYS A 308 -5.79 -34.31 7.46
N PHE A 309 -7.06 -34.17 7.86
CA PHE A 309 -7.45 -33.63 9.17
C PHE A 309 -7.42 -34.68 10.28
N GLY A 310 -7.17 -34.23 11.51
CA GLY A 310 -7.21 -35.06 12.72
C GLY A 310 -8.59 -35.64 13.06
N ARG A 311 -8.59 -36.72 13.86
CA ARG A 311 -9.76 -37.55 14.19
C ARG A 311 -10.17 -37.52 15.66
N GLN A 312 -9.34 -36.94 16.53
CA GLN A 312 -9.60 -36.77 17.95
C GLN A 312 -10.25 -35.42 18.23
N HIS A 313 -11.05 -35.35 19.30
CA HIS A 313 -11.76 -34.12 19.68
C HIS A 313 -10.81 -32.92 19.92
N GLY A 314 -9.55 -33.20 20.31
CA GLY A 314 -8.49 -32.21 20.48
C GLY A 314 -7.63 -31.92 19.24
N ASP A 315 -7.85 -32.59 18.10
CA ASP A 315 -7.01 -32.45 16.91
C ASP A 315 -7.76 -32.35 15.57
N HIS A 316 -9.10 -32.37 15.52
CA HIS A 316 -9.88 -32.08 14.29
C HIS A 316 -9.53 -30.74 13.60
N HIS A 317 -8.99 -29.78 14.35
CA HIS A 317 -8.50 -28.50 13.81
C HIS A 317 -7.07 -28.59 13.25
N ARG A 318 -6.39 -29.73 13.36
CA ARG A 318 -5.04 -29.96 12.85
C ARG A 318 -5.09 -30.61 11.48
N LEU A 319 -4.40 -29.99 10.52
CA LEU A 319 -4.13 -30.53 9.21
C LEU A 319 -2.70 -31.11 9.21
N TYR A 320 -2.59 -32.42 9.10
CA TYR A 320 -1.34 -33.12 8.92
C TYR A 320 -0.97 -33.14 7.43
N LEU A 321 0.32 -33.05 7.14
CA LEU A 321 0.90 -32.90 5.80
C LEU A 321 2.09 -33.85 5.65
N SER A 322 2.13 -34.61 4.54
CA SER A 322 3.31 -35.36 4.10
C SER A 322 4.12 -34.52 3.11
N THR A 323 5.43 -34.79 3.04
CA THR A 323 6.31 -34.13 2.08
C THR A 323 7.38 -35.05 1.50
N HIS A 324 7.80 -34.71 0.27
CA HIS A 324 9.04 -35.16 -0.38
C HIS A 324 10.21 -34.17 -0.14
N GLY A 325 10.10 -33.32 0.89
CA GLY A 325 11.06 -32.27 1.26
C GLY A 325 11.08 -31.04 0.35
N GLY A 326 10.97 -31.24 -0.96
CA GLY A 326 11.07 -30.23 -1.99
C GLY A 326 12.29 -30.43 -2.89
N SER A 327 12.19 -29.97 -4.13
CA SER A 327 13.17 -30.21 -5.20
C SER A 327 13.99 -28.97 -5.51
N SER A 328 15.33 -29.09 -5.47
CA SER A 328 16.24 -28.04 -5.95
C SER A 328 16.83 -28.40 -7.31
N ARG A 329 16.56 -27.59 -8.33
CA ARG A 329 17.18 -27.71 -9.67
C ARG A 329 18.51 -26.97 -9.70
N LEU A 330 19.60 -27.70 -9.44
CA LEU A 330 20.97 -27.25 -9.70
C LEU A 330 21.51 -28.02 -10.90
N LEU A 331 21.81 -27.32 -12.00
CA LEU A 331 22.60 -27.76 -13.16
C LEU A 331 22.46 -29.26 -13.51
N ASN A 332 21.30 -29.63 -14.07
CA ASN A 332 20.99 -30.97 -14.61
C ASN A 332 21.10 -32.16 -13.62
N ARG A 333 21.01 -31.92 -12.31
CA ARG A 333 20.60 -32.96 -11.34
C ARG A 333 19.52 -32.42 -10.41
N THR A 334 18.40 -33.15 -10.32
CA THR A 334 17.37 -32.89 -9.30
C THR A 334 17.87 -33.47 -7.98
N VAL A 335 18.06 -32.62 -6.96
CA VAL A 335 18.31 -33.08 -5.59
C VAL A 335 17.02 -32.92 -4.80
N ILE A 336 16.46 -34.07 -4.41
CA ILE A 336 15.30 -34.19 -3.52
C ILE A 336 15.80 -34.02 -2.09
N SER A 337 15.20 -33.10 -1.34
CA SER A 337 15.53 -32.86 0.06
C SER A 337 14.69 -33.74 1.01
N ASN A 338 14.88 -33.63 2.31
CA ASN A 338 14.35 -34.62 3.26
C ASN A 338 12.81 -34.63 3.34
N GLY A 339 12.19 -35.80 3.13
CA GLY A 339 10.77 -36.01 3.42
C GLY A 339 10.43 -35.87 4.90
N THR A 340 9.23 -35.34 5.18
CA THR A 340 8.75 -35.06 6.55
C THR A 340 7.27 -35.38 6.72
N ILE A 341 6.84 -35.56 7.98
CA ILE A 341 5.46 -35.29 8.39
C ILE A 341 5.45 -33.97 9.16
N SER A 342 4.51 -33.10 8.83
CA SER A 342 4.30 -31.79 9.46
C SER A 342 2.83 -31.56 9.82
N VAL A 343 2.54 -30.62 10.73
CA VAL A 343 1.17 -30.28 11.16
C VAL A 343 0.93 -28.77 11.21
N LYS A 344 -0.27 -28.34 10.82
CA LYS A 344 -0.74 -26.94 10.74
C LYS A 344 -2.12 -26.81 11.38
N SER A 345 -2.37 -25.72 12.13
CA SER A 345 -3.70 -25.44 12.70
C SER A 345 -4.64 -24.75 11.71
N ARG A 346 -5.93 -25.14 11.71
CA ARG A 346 -7.06 -24.53 11.01
C ARG A 346 -7.71 -23.51 11.95
N ASN A 347 -7.36 -22.24 11.78
CA ASN A 347 -8.09 -21.14 12.44
C ASN A 347 -9.57 -21.21 12.04
N GLN A 348 -10.47 -21.23 13.02
CA GLN A 348 -11.91 -21.27 12.74
C GLN A 348 -12.39 -19.92 12.19
N LEU A 349 -12.63 -19.88 10.88
CA LEU A 349 -13.31 -18.78 10.20
C LEU A 349 -14.81 -18.84 10.57
N ASN A 350 -15.20 -18.15 11.64
CA ASN A 350 -16.59 -17.98 12.04
C ASN A 350 -17.35 -17.09 11.05
N ILE A 351 -17.83 -17.69 9.96
CA ILE A 351 -18.73 -17.05 8.99
C ILE A 351 -20.12 -16.93 9.62
N SER A 352 -20.40 -15.81 10.28
CA SER A 352 -21.72 -15.50 10.84
C SER A 352 -22.68 -15.02 9.74
N SER A 353 -23.31 -15.97 9.05
CA SER A 353 -24.26 -15.74 7.95
C SER A 353 -25.62 -15.21 8.45
N ASN A 354 -25.73 -13.89 8.60
CA ASN A 354 -26.99 -13.21 8.93
C ASN A 354 -27.68 -12.66 7.67
N SER A 355 -28.59 -13.44 7.09
CA SER A 355 -29.68 -12.91 6.25
C SER A 355 -30.98 -13.67 6.57
N ALA A 356 -32.12 -12.98 6.54
CA ALA A 356 -33.35 -13.46 7.16
C ALA A 356 -34.51 -13.65 6.17
N ARG A 357 -35.39 -14.60 6.52
CA ARG A 357 -36.72 -14.86 5.94
C ARG A 357 -36.78 -15.41 4.51
N ARG A 358 -37.11 -16.70 4.41
CA ARG A 358 -38.40 -17.14 3.85
C ARG A 358 -38.94 -18.33 4.67
N ARG A 359 -40.26 -18.45 4.77
CA ARG A 359 -40.97 -19.53 5.49
C ARG A 359 -41.49 -20.54 4.48
N HIS A 360 -41.45 -21.84 4.77
CA HIS A 360 -42.55 -22.78 4.47
C HIS A 360 -42.40 -24.11 5.26
N ILE A 361 -43.33 -24.32 6.20
CA ILE A 361 -44.03 -25.56 6.62
C ILE A 361 -43.22 -26.87 6.92
N LEU A 362 -43.55 -27.45 8.09
CA LEU A 362 -43.11 -28.70 8.76
C LEU A 362 -43.55 -30.03 8.04
N PRO A 363 -43.18 -31.28 8.46
CA PRO A 363 -42.79 -31.71 9.83
C PRO A 363 -41.79 -32.90 10.07
N LYS A 364 -41.25 -32.94 11.31
CA LYS A 364 -40.65 -34.11 12.04
C LYS A 364 -39.30 -34.65 11.50
N SER A 365 -38.43 -35.34 12.26
CA SER A 365 -38.65 -36.08 13.52
C SER A 365 -37.43 -36.15 14.48
N ILE A 366 -37.69 -36.57 15.73
CA ILE A 366 -36.77 -37.16 16.76
C ILE A 366 -35.71 -36.25 17.42
N SER A 367 -35.59 -36.40 18.75
CA SER A 367 -34.63 -35.73 19.64
C SER A 367 -34.20 -36.67 20.77
N ILE A 368 -32.90 -36.86 21.00
CA ILE A 368 -32.32 -37.55 22.18
C ILE A 368 -30.98 -36.86 22.57
N PRO A 369 -30.35 -37.12 23.73
CA PRO A 369 -30.30 -36.12 24.79
C PRO A 369 -28.91 -35.53 25.10
N SER A 370 -28.89 -34.45 25.89
CA SER A 370 -27.66 -33.83 26.41
C SER A 370 -26.93 -34.72 27.44
N PHE A 371 -25.63 -34.96 27.25
CA PHE A 371 -24.78 -35.60 28.26
C PHE A 371 -24.47 -34.67 29.46
N PRO A 372 -24.14 -35.21 30.65
CA PRO A 372 -24.13 -34.43 31.90
C PRO A 372 -22.96 -33.45 32.02
N SER A 373 -23.23 -32.29 32.63
CA SER A 373 -22.24 -31.25 32.93
C SER A 373 -21.11 -31.69 33.88
N VAL A 374 -21.30 -32.77 34.63
CA VAL A 374 -20.40 -33.23 35.70
C VAL A 374 -19.01 -33.65 35.18
N VAL A 375 -18.95 -34.41 34.08
CA VAL A 375 -17.67 -34.96 33.56
C VAL A 375 -16.75 -33.86 33.01
N ARG A 376 -17.34 -32.81 32.41
CA ARG A 376 -16.62 -31.66 31.85
C ARG A 376 -15.87 -30.87 32.94
N ASN A 377 -16.39 -30.87 34.17
CA ASN A 377 -15.76 -30.19 35.30
C ASN A 377 -14.52 -30.95 35.80
N SER A 378 -14.59 -32.29 35.92
CA SER A 378 -13.48 -33.11 36.45
C SER A 378 -12.22 -33.06 35.59
N LEU A 379 -12.35 -33.17 34.26
CA LEU A 379 -11.21 -33.15 33.35
C LEU A 379 -10.54 -31.78 33.26
N SER A 380 -11.31 -30.69 33.28
CA SER A 380 -10.75 -29.35 33.35
C SER A 380 -10.01 -29.09 34.67
N TRP A 381 -10.59 -29.47 35.82
CA TRP A 381 -9.97 -29.35 37.15
C TRP A 381 -8.58 -30.00 37.24
N ALA A 382 -8.35 -31.14 36.60
CA ALA A 382 -7.05 -31.80 36.57
C ALA A 382 -6.00 -31.04 35.73
N GLY A 383 -6.40 -30.44 34.60
CA GLY A 383 -5.52 -29.60 33.78
C GLY A 383 -5.22 -28.23 34.43
N ASP A 384 -6.21 -27.65 35.10
CA ASP A 384 -6.09 -26.35 35.75
C ASP A 384 -5.17 -26.39 36.98
N THR A 385 -5.26 -27.45 37.80
CA THR A 385 -4.41 -27.61 38.99
C THR A 385 -2.94 -27.81 38.64
N LEU A 386 -2.63 -28.61 37.62
CA LEU A 386 -1.26 -28.84 37.15
C LEU A 386 -0.61 -27.56 36.58
N ASN A 387 -1.37 -26.73 35.86
CA ASN A 387 -0.86 -25.48 35.32
C ASN A 387 -0.81 -24.34 36.36
N ALA A 388 -1.74 -24.29 37.32
CA ALA A 388 -1.66 -23.36 38.45
C ALA A 388 -0.37 -23.55 39.27
N TYR A 389 0.09 -24.80 39.43
CA TYR A 389 1.34 -25.13 40.13
C TYR A 389 2.61 -24.69 39.37
N ARG A 390 2.51 -24.37 38.07
CA ARG A 390 3.64 -24.01 37.20
C ARG A 390 3.87 -22.50 37.09
N ASP A 391 2.81 -21.75 36.84
CA ASP A 391 2.89 -20.31 36.53
C ASP A 391 2.19 -19.41 37.58
N GLY A 392 1.60 -19.98 38.64
CA GLY A 392 0.86 -19.27 39.68
C GLY A 392 -0.50 -18.68 39.26
N ALA A 393 -0.74 -18.49 37.96
CA ALA A 393 -1.98 -17.94 37.42
C ALA A 393 -3.20 -18.86 37.62
N SER A 394 -4.35 -18.27 37.94
CA SER A 394 -5.61 -18.99 38.14
C SER A 394 -6.27 -19.42 36.82
N ARG A 395 -7.21 -20.37 36.92
CA ARG A 395 -8.07 -20.82 35.81
C ARG A 395 -8.80 -19.65 35.13
N GLU A 396 -9.33 -18.73 35.93
CA GLU A 396 -10.08 -17.57 35.45
C GLU A 396 -9.19 -16.56 34.72
N GLN A 397 -7.97 -16.32 35.24
CA GLN A 397 -6.98 -15.46 34.59
C GLN A 397 -6.52 -16.03 33.25
N ARG A 398 -6.27 -17.34 33.13
CA ARG A 398 -5.92 -17.96 31.84
C ARG A 398 -7.04 -17.84 30.81
N LYS A 399 -8.30 -18.09 31.20
CA LYS A 399 -9.44 -17.94 30.29
C LYS A 399 -9.62 -16.47 29.88
N ALA A 400 -9.48 -15.53 30.81
CA ALA A 400 -9.54 -14.11 30.49
C ALA A 400 -8.47 -13.71 29.46
N LEU A 401 -7.23 -14.21 29.60
CA LEU A 401 -6.16 -13.96 28.63
C LEU A 401 -6.46 -14.50 27.23
N THR A 402 -6.96 -15.74 27.10
CA THR A 402 -7.38 -16.28 25.79
C THR A 402 -8.56 -15.53 25.21
N ASP A 403 -9.58 -15.24 26.03
CA ASP A 403 -10.76 -14.47 25.62
C ASP A 403 -10.37 -13.05 25.15
N THR A 404 -9.31 -12.43 25.72
CA THR A 404 -8.79 -11.12 25.24
C THR A 404 -7.99 -11.22 23.95
N GLU A 405 -7.21 -12.28 23.74
CA GLU A 405 -6.37 -12.44 22.54
C GLU A 405 -7.24 -12.76 21.30
N ASP A 406 -8.22 -13.64 21.44
CA ASP A 406 -9.22 -13.90 20.40
C ASP A 406 -9.98 -12.61 20.04
N ARG A 407 -10.31 -11.78 21.04
CA ARG A 407 -10.98 -10.48 20.85
C ARG A 407 -10.09 -9.49 20.09
N LYS A 408 -8.79 -9.40 20.38
CA LYS A 408 -7.83 -8.60 19.58
C LYS A 408 -7.83 -9.02 18.12
N GLN A 409 -7.75 -10.32 17.84
CA GLN A 409 -7.73 -10.84 16.47
C GLN A 409 -9.01 -10.50 15.70
N VAL A 410 -10.18 -10.57 16.35
CA VAL A 410 -11.45 -10.12 15.76
C VAL A 410 -11.44 -8.61 15.48
N LEU A 411 -10.89 -7.78 16.36
CA LEU A 411 -10.78 -6.33 16.16
C LEU A 411 -9.82 -5.98 15.01
N TYR A 412 -8.67 -6.65 14.90
CA TYR A 412 -7.76 -6.50 13.75
C TYR A 412 -8.44 -6.86 12.42
N LEU A 413 -9.30 -7.89 12.39
CA LEU A 413 -10.08 -8.24 11.19
C LEU A 413 -11.18 -7.22 10.88
N ARG A 414 -11.81 -6.61 11.89
CA ARG A 414 -12.77 -5.51 11.71
C ARG A 414 -12.08 -4.25 11.18
N ILE A 415 -10.95 -3.84 11.77
CA ILE A 415 -10.16 -2.67 11.35
C ILE A 415 -9.79 -2.73 9.86
N ARG A 416 -9.42 -3.91 9.33
CA ARG A 416 -9.11 -4.11 7.90
C ARG A 416 -10.34 -4.07 6.99
N ASN A 417 -11.49 -4.51 7.49
CA ASN A 417 -12.73 -4.63 6.73
C ASN A 417 -13.72 -3.47 6.95
N ALA A 418 -13.40 -2.52 7.84
CA ALA A 418 -14.27 -1.40 8.18
C ALA A 418 -14.67 -0.57 6.96
N VAL A 419 -15.94 -0.17 6.90
CA VAL A 419 -16.51 0.62 5.80
C VAL A 419 -16.71 2.08 6.19
N SER A 420 -16.62 2.41 7.49
CA SER A 420 -16.71 3.78 8.01
C SER A 420 -15.59 4.11 8.98
N TYR A 421 -15.26 5.40 9.09
CA TYR A 421 -14.31 5.90 10.07
C TYR A 421 -14.76 5.63 11.52
N GLU A 422 -16.07 5.66 11.80
CA GLU A 422 -16.61 5.41 13.14
C GLU A 422 -16.42 3.94 13.56
N GLU A 423 -16.72 3.00 12.66
CA GLU A 423 -16.47 1.57 12.86
C GLU A 423 -14.97 1.29 13.09
N TRP A 424 -14.12 1.86 12.22
CA TRP A 424 -12.66 1.74 12.34
C TRP A 424 -12.16 2.29 13.68
N ARG A 425 -12.58 3.51 14.04
CA ARG A 425 -12.16 4.20 15.27
C ARG A 425 -12.60 3.45 16.52
N ASN A 426 -13.85 2.97 16.55
CA ASN A 426 -14.37 2.22 17.70
C ASN A 426 -13.56 0.93 17.91
N CYS A 427 -13.28 0.18 16.84
CA CYS A 427 -12.45 -1.02 16.93
C CYS A 427 -11.00 -0.71 17.34
N ALA A 428 -10.43 0.40 16.84
CA ALA A 428 -9.07 0.83 17.17
C ALA A 428 -8.93 1.35 18.61
N CYS A 429 -9.94 2.02 19.16
CA CYS A 429 -9.99 2.40 20.57
C CYS A 429 -10.14 1.17 21.49
N GLU A 430 -11.02 0.22 21.15
CA GLU A 430 -11.18 -1.04 21.88
C GLU A 430 -9.87 -1.87 21.87
N LEU A 431 -9.11 -1.80 20.77
CA LEU A 431 -7.81 -2.44 20.64
C LEU A 431 -6.72 -1.74 21.49
N ASP A 432 -6.69 -0.39 21.51
CA ASP A 432 -5.82 0.39 22.40
C ASP A 432 -6.11 0.16 23.90
N GLU A 433 -7.33 -0.24 24.27
CA GLU A 433 -7.69 -0.68 25.62
C GLU A 433 -7.16 -2.10 25.93
N LEU A 434 -7.29 -3.04 24.99
CA LEU A 434 -6.86 -4.43 25.18
C LEU A 434 -5.34 -4.63 25.09
N GLU A 435 -4.62 -3.72 24.43
CA GLU A 435 -3.16 -3.71 24.33
C GLU A 435 -2.49 -2.85 25.43
N ASP A 436 -3.27 -2.22 26.30
CA ASP A 436 -2.84 -1.28 27.35
C ASP A 436 -2.14 0.00 26.83
N ASN A 437 -2.25 0.27 25.52
CA ASN A 437 -1.69 1.47 24.87
C ASN A 437 -2.20 2.78 25.53
N ASN A 438 -3.37 2.75 26.17
CA ASN A 438 -3.91 3.89 26.90
C ASN A 438 -3.16 4.24 28.21
N THR A 439 -2.51 3.29 28.90
CA THR A 439 -1.62 3.64 30.04
C THR A 439 -0.31 4.26 29.52
N TRP A 440 0.18 3.80 28.37
CA TRP A 440 1.29 4.44 27.67
C TRP A 440 0.95 5.89 27.28
N LYS A 441 -0.27 6.19 26.81
CA LYS A 441 -0.69 7.58 26.48
C LYS A 441 -0.63 8.53 27.68
N GLN A 442 -1.03 8.04 28.86
CA GLN A 442 -1.01 8.76 30.13
C GLN A 442 0.39 8.88 30.75
N THR A 443 1.30 7.95 30.42
CA THR A 443 2.66 7.91 30.99
C THR A 443 3.48 9.13 30.57
N PHE A 444 3.79 9.99 31.55
CA PHE A 444 4.49 11.27 31.36
C PHE A 444 5.92 11.13 30.82
N GLU A 445 6.72 10.20 31.39
CA GLU A 445 8.10 10.04 30.96
C GLU A 445 8.19 9.25 29.65
N CYS A 446 9.06 9.71 28.76
CA CYS A 446 9.26 9.16 27.42
C CYS A 446 10.63 9.62 26.90
N SER A 447 11.33 8.75 26.17
CA SER A 447 12.61 9.06 25.51
C SER A 447 12.45 9.70 24.14
N GLU A 448 11.27 9.60 23.52
CA GLU A 448 11.04 9.98 22.12
C GLU A 448 10.78 11.47 21.92
N TYR A 449 10.43 12.20 22.98
CA TYR A 449 10.18 13.64 23.01
C TYR A 449 10.49 14.24 24.39
N ASN A 450 10.46 15.57 24.53
CA ASN A 450 10.68 16.26 25.81
C ASN A 450 9.34 16.66 26.48
N PRO A 451 8.76 15.82 27.36
CA PRO A 451 7.47 16.10 28.00
C PRO A 451 7.50 17.31 28.93
N ARG A 452 8.65 17.61 29.55
CA ARG A 452 8.79 18.75 30.48
C ARG A 452 8.63 20.08 29.74
N LEU A 453 9.24 20.20 28.55
CA LEU A 453 9.12 21.39 27.70
C LEU A 453 7.68 21.59 27.18
N VAL A 454 7.00 20.51 26.77
CA VAL A 454 5.61 20.57 26.31
C VAL A 454 4.67 20.97 27.46
N GLN A 455 4.84 20.38 28.65
CA GLN A 455 3.99 20.72 29.81
C GLN A 455 4.22 22.15 30.33
N GLU A 456 5.46 22.64 30.33
CA GLU A 456 5.73 24.04 30.70
C GLU A 456 5.01 25.00 29.73
N ARG A 457 5.06 24.72 28.41
CA ARG A 457 4.38 25.55 27.41
C ARG A 457 2.86 25.49 27.54
N LEU A 458 2.31 24.30 27.76
CA LEU A 458 0.89 24.09 28.07
C LEU A 458 0.47 24.94 29.28
N LYS A 459 1.23 24.91 30.38
CA LYS A 459 0.94 25.70 31.59
C LYS A 459 0.98 27.20 31.33
N GLN A 460 1.93 27.68 30.51
CA GLN A 460 2.01 29.09 30.13
C GLN A 460 0.79 29.57 29.33
N LEU A 461 0.22 28.71 28.47
CA LEU A 461 -1.01 28.97 27.71
C LEU A 461 -2.26 28.90 28.60
N GLU A 462 -2.38 27.86 29.44
CA GLU A 462 -3.47 27.72 30.42
C GLU A 462 -3.53 28.94 31.36
N GLU A 463 -2.39 29.38 31.91
CA GLU A 463 -2.29 30.60 32.74
C GLU A 463 -2.74 31.87 32.00
N ALA A 464 -2.32 32.06 30.75
CA ALA A 464 -2.70 33.23 29.95
C ALA A 464 -4.21 33.25 29.63
N ARG A 465 -4.79 32.07 29.38
CA ARG A 465 -6.22 31.90 29.12
C ARG A 465 -7.06 32.11 30.39
N ILE A 466 -6.65 31.56 31.52
CA ILE A 466 -7.33 31.72 32.82
C ILE A 466 -7.29 33.17 33.31
N SER A 467 -6.16 33.86 33.15
CA SER A 467 -6.04 35.29 33.48
C SER A 467 -6.73 36.23 32.48
N CYS A 468 -7.22 35.70 31.35
CA CYS A 468 -7.79 36.48 30.24
C CYS A 468 -6.86 37.59 29.71
N ASP A 469 -5.55 37.42 29.85
CA ASP A 469 -4.54 38.40 29.42
C ASP A 469 -4.33 38.31 27.90
N VAL A 470 -5.10 39.14 27.18
CA VAL A 470 -5.05 39.26 25.71
C VAL A 470 -3.62 39.53 25.21
N SER A 471 -2.83 40.33 25.93
CA SER A 471 -1.46 40.67 25.53
C SER A 471 -0.51 39.47 25.67
N ARG A 472 -0.59 38.74 26.78
CA ARG A 472 0.19 37.50 27.01
C ARG A 472 -0.26 36.36 26.09
N MET A 473 -1.55 36.20 25.85
CA MET A 473 -2.09 35.24 24.87
C MET A 473 -1.56 35.54 23.46
N LEU A 474 -1.62 36.80 23.02
CA LEU A 474 -1.13 37.24 21.71
C LEU A 474 0.40 37.06 21.58
N PHE A 475 1.16 37.39 22.64
CA PHE A 475 2.61 37.18 22.69
C PHE A 475 2.98 35.69 22.56
N LEU A 476 2.30 34.80 23.30
CA LEU A 476 2.54 33.36 23.23
C LEU A 476 2.18 32.79 21.85
N ILE A 477 1.02 33.17 21.29
CA ILE A 477 0.63 32.77 19.93
C ILE A 477 1.65 33.27 18.89
N ARG A 478 2.18 34.48 19.06
CA ARG A 478 3.15 35.07 18.12
C ARG A 478 4.56 34.47 18.21
N THR A 479 4.99 34.00 19.37
CA THR A 479 6.41 33.66 19.63
C THR A 479 6.68 32.21 19.99
N SER A 480 5.69 31.46 20.50
CA SER A 480 5.93 30.16 21.13
C SER A 480 5.35 28.95 20.39
N LEU A 481 4.51 29.17 19.38
CA LEU A 481 3.94 28.10 18.55
C LEU A 481 5.00 27.58 17.57
N SER A 482 5.51 26.38 17.82
CA SER A 482 6.25 25.56 16.85
C SER A 482 5.39 24.38 16.41
N ARG A 483 5.55 23.94 15.15
CA ARG A 483 4.91 22.70 14.66
C ARG A 483 5.56 21.46 15.28
N ASP A 484 6.86 21.54 15.60
CA ASP A 484 7.54 20.57 16.44
C ASP A 484 8.07 21.25 17.71
N LEU A 485 7.43 20.99 18.86
CA LEU A 485 7.89 21.44 20.16
C LEU A 485 8.49 20.25 20.90
N GLY A 486 9.82 20.20 20.98
CA GLY A 486 10.53 19.17 21.73
C GLY A 486 10.40 17.76 21.15
N ASN A 487 10.35 17.61 19.82
CA ASN A 487 10.20 16.33 19.11
C ASN A 487 8.83 15.63 19.25
N MET A 488 7.76 16.38 19.55
CA MET A 488 6.38 15.87 19.59
C MET A 488 5.84 15.38 18.23
N SER A 489 6.57 15.65 17.14
CA SER A 489 6.28 15.20 15.77
C SER A 489 6.84 13.81 15.44
N ASN A 490 7.63 13.21 16.34
CA ASN A 490 8.37 11.98 16.10
C ASN A 490 7.44 10.84 15.65
N VAL A 491 7.80 10.14 14.57
CA VAL A 491 6.99 9.06 13.98
C VAL A 491 6.72 7.95 15.00
N ALA A 492 7.70 7.63 15.86
CA ALA A 492 7.60 6.57 16.87
C ALA A 492 6.40 6.76 17.82
N LEU A 493 6.10 8.01 18.19
CA LEU A 493 4.95 8.37 19.05
C LEU A 493 3.59 8.03 18.43
N TYR A 494 3.54 7.82 17.10
CA TYR A 494 2.34 7.44 16.35
C TYR A 494 2.40 5.97 15.88
N THR A 495 3.39 5.20 16.35
CA THR A 495 3.51 3.73 16.16
C THR A 495 3.45 2.96 17.49
N HIS A 496 2.99 3.59 18.58
CA HIS A 496 2.67 2.93 19.87
C HIS A 496 1.16 2.70 20.08
N SER A 497 0.28 3.52 19.50
CA SER A 497 -1.17 3.41 19.66
C SER A 497 -1.92 3.53 18.33
N HIS A 498 -3.03 2.81 18.18
CA HIS A 498 -3.84 2.80 16.95
C HIS A 498 -4.61 4.12 16.76
N VAL A 499 -4.96 4.81 17.86
CA VAL A 499 -5.66 6.10 17.81
C VAL A 499 -4.93 7.16 18.65
N GLY A 500 -4.35 8.16 17.96
CA GLY A 500 -3.76 9.34 18.57
C GLY A 500 -2.30 9.16 18.96
N THR A 501 -1.91 9.76 20.08
CA THR A 501 -0.57 9.66 20.69
C THR A 501 -0.66 10.00 22.19
N LYS A 502 0.44 10.40 22.84
CA LYS A 502 0.50 10.86 24.25
C LYS A 502 -0.52 11.96 24.54
N ASP A 503 -1.29 11.82 25.62
CA ASP A 503 -2.35 12.76 26.02
C ASP A 503 -1.84 14.19 26.23
N LEU A 504 -0.58 14.34 26.67
CA LEU A 504 0.06 15.64 26.87
C LEU A 504 0.19 16.45 25.57
N ILE A 505 0.43 15.79 24.44
CA ILE A 505 0.59 16.41 23.12
C ILE A 505 -0.78 16.90 22.62
N ASP A 506 -1.78 16.02 22.64
CA ASP A 506 -3.16 16.33 22.23
C ASP A 506 -3.79 17.43 23.13
N ARG A 507 -3.48 17.43 24.44
CA ARG A 507 -3.86 18.51 25.36
C ARG A 507 -3.17 19.84 25.03
N TYR A 508 -1.86 19.84 24.76
CA TYR A 508 -1.14 21.06 24.39
C TYR A 508 -1.70 21.68 23.11
N ILE A 509 -1.95 20.85 22.10
CA ILE A 509 -2.54 21.28 20.83
C ILE A 509 -3.94 21.84 21.07
N THR A 510 -4.81 21.12 21.77
CA THR A 510 -6.18 21.58 22.08
C THR A 510 -6.16 22.91 22.84
N THR A 511 -5.30 23.04 23.86
CA THR A 511 -5.11 24.30 24.60
C THR A 511 -4.67 25.45 23.69
N ALA A 512 -3.82 25.20 22.69
CA ALA A 512 -3.44 26.21 21.70
C ALA A 512 -4.61 26.61 20.77
N LEU A 513 -5.42 25.65 20.30
CA LEU A 513 -6.63 25.91 19.51
C LEU A 513 -7.64 26.77 20.30
N ASP A 514 -7.87 26.41 21.56
CA ASP A 514 -8.71 27.16 22.49
C ASP A 514 -8.17 28.58 22.69
N THR A 515 -6.86 28.74 22.94
CA THR A 515 -6.24 30.05 23.19
C THR A 515 -6.37 30.98 21.97
N ILE A 516 -6.23 30.44 20.76
CA ILE A 516 -6.50 31.17 19.50
C ILE A 516 -7.98 31.55 19.39
N SER A 517 -8.89 30.65 19.77
CA SER A 517 -10.34 30.89 19.71
C SER A 517 -10.81 31.92 20.73
N THR A 518 -10.40 31.79 21.99
CA THR A 518 -10.66 32.76 23.08
C THR A 518 -10.07 34.13 22.76
N LEU A 519 -8.89 34.22 22.14
CA LEU A 519 -8.33 35.50 21.68
C LEU A 519 -9.26 36.18 20.65
N VAL A 520 -9.81 35.42 19.71
CA VAL A 520 -10.77 35.91 18.72
C VAL A 520 -12.15 36.21 19.36
N GLU A 521 -12.54 35.56 20.44
CA GLU A 521 -13.80 35.88 21.12
C GLU A 521 -13.69 37.16 21.97
N LEU A 522 -12.60 37.30 22.73
CA LEU A 522 -12.30 38.50 23.51
C LEU A 522 -12.16 39.74 22.61
N SER A 523 -11.49 39.61 21.46
CA SER A 523 -11.36 40.72 20.49
C SER A 523 -12.71 41.20 19.94
N GLY A 524 -13.72 40.33 19.93
CA GLY A 524 -15.08 40.68 19.49
C GLY A 524 -15.94 41.37 20.56
N LYS A 525 -15.51 41.36 21.83
CA LYS A 525 -16.27 41.87 22.98
C LYS A 525 -15.61 43.07 23.69
N LYS A 526 -14.30 43.30 23.49
CA LYS A 526 -13.52 44.25 24.32
C LYS A 526 -12.61 45.24 23.58
N CYS A 527 -12.44 45.13 22.26
CA CYS A 527 -11.32 45.78 21.56
C CYS A 527 -11.71 46.82 20.50
N ASP A 528 -10.90 47.87 20.41
CA ASP A 528 -11.06 48.95 19.44
C ASP A 528 -10.63 48.57 18.02
N GLY A 529 -11.10 49.32 17.01
CA GLY A 529 -10.76 49.10 15.60
C GLY A 529 -9.25 49.11 15.28
N LEU A 530 -8.46 49.84 16.05
CA LEU A 530 -6.99 49.85 15.94
C LEU A 530 -6.36 48.57 16.53
N GLU A 531 -6.88 48.09 17.65
CA GLU A 531 -6.41 46.85 18.30
C GLU A 531 -6.79 45.62 17.48
N LEU A 532 -8.00 45.60 16.90
CA LEU A 532 -8.44 44.58 15.95
C LEU A 532 -7.47 44.45 14.77
N LYS A 533 -6.96 45.57 14.25
CA LYS A 533 -5.93 45.57 13.21
C LYS A 533 -4.59 45.04 13.73
N TYR A 534 -4.12 45.52 14.90
CA TYR A 534 -2.87 45.05 15.48
C TYR A 534 -2.87 43.53 15.75
N MET A 535 -3.95 42.99 16.32
CA MET A 535 -4.13 41.55 16.52
C MET A 535 -4.15 40.78 15.19
N LEU A 536 -4.81 41.31 14.15
CA LEU A 536 -4.78 40.70 12.81
C LEU A 536 -3.36 40.66 12.23
N ASP A 537 -2.60 41.76 12.35
CA ASP A 537 -1.22 41.84 11.88
C ASP A 537 -0.29 40.88 12.66
N GLN A 538 -0.48 40.72 13.97
CA GLN A 538 0.24 39.71 14.77
C GLN A 538 -0.15 38.27 14.42
N LEU A 539 -1.43 37.96 14.19
CA LEU A 539 -1.87 36.63 13.78
C LEU A 539 -1.33 36.26 12.38
N LEU A 540 -1.31 37.21 11.44
CA LEU A 540 -0.67 37.03 10.13
C LEU A 540 0.82 36.71 10.27
N ALA A 541 1.53 37.41 11.16
CA ALA A 541 2.94 37.16 11.44
C ALA A 541 3.20 35.85 12.21
N ALA A 542 2.27 35.43 13.09
CA ALA A 542 2.32 34.14 13.78
C ALA A 542 2.20 32.97 12.77
N ARG A 543 1.22 33.02 11.87
CA ARG A 543 1.06 32.03 10.79
C ARG A 543 2.27 32.01 9.84
N GLN A 544 2.88 33.17 9.56
CA GLN A 544 4.10 33.22 8.74
C GLN A 544 5.28 32.51 9.43
N ALA A 545 5.39 32.60 10.76
CA ALA A 545 6.42 31.91 11.54
C ALA A 545 6.15 30.41 11.73
N PHE A 546 4.88 30.01 11.91
CA PHE A 546 4.48 28.60 12.04
C PHE A 546 4.63 27.82 10.72
N GLY A 547 4.50 28.51 9.59
CA GLY A 547 4.53 27.92 8.26
C GLY A 547 3.20 27.27 7.86
N ARG A 548 3.19 26.57 6.72
CA ARG A 548 1.98 26.00 6.11
C ARG A 548 2.13 24.53 5.71
N SER A 549 1.00 23.86 5.59
CA SER A 549 0.88 22.47 5.14
C SER A 549 0.41 22.42 3.69
N ALA A 550 0.91 21.45 2.93
CA ALA A 550 0.38 21.12 1.60
C ALA A 550 0.03 19.63 1.50
N LEU A 551 -1.03 19.33 0.74
CA LEU A 551 -1.43 17.98 0.36
C LEU A 551 -1.04 17.73 -1.10
N LEU A 552 -0.29 16.67 -1.35
CA LEU A 552 0.26 16.34 -2.66
C LEU A 552 -0.25 14.97 -3.15
N PHE A 553 -0.75 14.93 -4.39
CA PHE A 553 -1.17 13.72 -5.09
C PHE A 553 -0.20 13.38 -6.22
N SER A 554 0.49 12.26 -6.03
CA SER A 554 1.40 11.63 -6.98
C SER A 554 0.68 11.11 -8.23
N GLY A 555 1.40 10.90 -9.31
CA GLY A 555 0.94 10.14 -10.46
C GLY A 555 0.65 8.66 -10.14
N GLY A 556 0.01 7.97 -11.09
CA GLY A 556 -0.26 6.53 -10.98
C GLY A 556 -1.35 5.98 -11.92
N ALA A 557 -1.65 6.68 -13.03
CA ALA A 557 -2.75 6.35 -13.95
C ALA A 557 -4.08 6.10 -13.20
N THR A 558 -4.85 5.03 -13.48
CA THR A 558 -6.15 4.82 -12.83
C THR A 558 -6.07 4.61 -11.31
N PHE A 559 -4.91 4.24 -10.75
CA PHE A 559 -4.72 4.20 -9.29
C PHE A 559 -4.71 5.59 -8.63
N GLY A 560 -4.62 6.67 -9.41
CA GLY A 560 -4.87 8.04 -8.93
C GLY A 560 -6.28 8.25 -8.37
N MET A 561 -7.25 7.39 -8.73
CA MET A 561 -8.61 7.47 -8.18
C MET A 561 -8.67 7.15 -6.68
N ASN A 562 -7.66 6.47 -6.12
CA ASN A 562 -7.56 6.25 -4.66
C ASN A 562 -7.43 7.58 -3.88
N HIS A 563 -6.93 8.65 -4.50
CA HIS A 563 -6.81 9.96 -3.85
C HIS A 563 -8.16 10.60 -3.50
N ILE A 564 -9.26 10.15 -4.12
CA ILE A 564 -10.62 10.61 -3.80
C ILE A 564 -10.96 10.28 -2.35
N GLY A 565 -10.63 9.06 -1.91
CA GLY A 565 -10.82 8.64 -0.51
C GLY A 565 -9.96 9.41 0.48
N VAL A 566 -8.72 9.75 0.09
CA VAL A 566 -7.82 10.56 0.91
C VAL A 566 -8.38 11.98 1.09
N LEU A 567 -8.93 12.58 0.02
CA LEU A 567 -9.64 13.87 0.14
C LEU A 567 -10.89 13.76 1.01
N LYS A 568 -11.72 12.73 0.80
CA LYS A 568 -12.96 12.52 1.56
C LYS A 568 -12.68 12.41 3.06
N ALA A 569 -11.78 11.51 3.48
CA ALA A 569 -11.42 11.34 4.88
C ALA A 569 -10.81 12.62 5.52
N LEU A 570 -9.99 13.39 4.78
CA LEU A 570 -9.42 14.65 5.28
C LEU A 570 -10.43 15.81 5.35
N TRP A 571 -11.41 15.83 4.45
CA TRP A 571 -12.49 16.80 4.43
C TRP A 571 -13.52 16.52 5.52
N GLU A 572 -13.96 15.27 5.69
CA GLU A 572 -14.85 14.82 6.77
C GLU A 572 -14.24 15.13 8.16
N ALA A 573 -12.94 14.83 8.33
CA ALA A 573 -12.21 15.15 9.56
C ALA A 573 -11.94 16.66 9.76
N LYS A 574 -12.23 17.51 8.76
CA LYS A 574 -11.92 18.96 8.72
C LYS A 574 -10.42 19.28 8.90
N LEU A 575 -9.56 18.39 8.40
CA LEU A 575 -8.10 18.50 8.47
C LEU A 575 -7.43 18.86 7.14
N LEU A 576 -8.21 19.06 6.08
CA LEU A 576 -7.71 19.29 4.72
C LEU A 576 -6.85 20.58 4.61
N PRO A 577 -5.58 20.50 4.18
CA PRO A 577 -4.74 21.68 3.93
C PRO A 577 -5.28 22.56 2.78
N ARG A 578 -5.08 23.88 2.89
CA ARG A 578 -5.54 24.84 1.87
C ARG A 578 -4.71 24.85 0.59
N ILE A 579 -3.53 24.24 0.61
CA ILE A 579 -2.62 24.14 -0.53
C ILE A 579 -2.67 22.68 -0.98
N ILE A 580 -3.13 22.46 -2.21
CA ILE A 580 -3.26 21.12 -2.79
C ILE A 580 -2.51 21.13 -4.13
N SER A 581 -1.74 20.07 -4.40
CA SER A 581 -0.94 19.92 -5.62
C SER A 581 -1.13 18.54 -6.20
N GLY A 582 -1.23 18.44 -7.53
CA GLY A 582 -1.35 17.16 -8.22
C GLY A 582 -0.56 17.11 -9.52
N ALA A 583 0.02 15.95 -9.80
CA ALA A 583 0.61 15.60 -11.08
C ALA A 583 -0.17 14.44 -11.72
N SER A 584 -0.23 14.37 -13.05
CA SER A 584 -0.90 13.28 -13.77
C SER A 584 -2.32 13.03 -13.25
N ALA A 585 -2.71 11.78 -12.99
CA ALA A 585 -4.02 11.43 -12.42
C ALA A 585 -4.33 12.12 -11.07
N GLY A 586 -3.33 12.49 -10.27
CA GLY A 586 -3.50 13.31 -9.06
C GLY A 586 -3.97 14.73 -9.37
N SER A 587 -3.64 15.28 -10.55
CA SER A 587 -4.11 16.60 -11.01
C SER A 587 -5.61 16.61 -11.35
N ILE A 588 -6.16 15.49 -11.86
CA ILE A 588 -7.61 15.31 -12.11
C ILE A 588 -8.37 15.50 -10.79
N VAL A 589 -8.02 14.69 -9.79
CA VAL A 589 -8.68 14.67 -8.47
C VAL A 589 -8.51 16.02 -7.76
N CYS A 590 -7.32 16.64 -7.83
CA CYS A 590 -7.09 18.01 -7.38
C CYS A 590 -8.03 19.03 -8.04
N ALA A 591 -8.14 19.02 -9.37
CA ALA A 591 -8.88 20.03 -10.12
C ALA A 591 -10.38 19.97 -9.87
N VAL A 592 -10.95 18.75 -9.85
CA VAL A 592 -12.38 18.55 -9.57
C VAL A 592 -12.72 19.00 -8.16
N PHE A 593 -11.87 18.69 -7.17
CA PHE A 593 -12.11 19.11 -5.78
C PHE A 593 -11.88 20.61 -5.54
N CYS A 594 -10.83 21.21 -6.12
CA CYS A 594 -10.48 22.61 -5.87
C CYS A 594 -11.38 23.63 -6.58
N THR A 595 -12.19 23.20 -7.54
CA THR A 595 -13.13 24.06 -8.29
C THR A 595 -14.54 24.13 -7.69
N ARG A 596 -14.86 23.31 -6.68
CA ARG A 596 -16.16 23.24 -6.00
C ARG A 596 -16.10 23.79 -4.57
N THR A 597 -17.16 24.45 -4.09
CA THR A 597 -17.25 24.96 -2.71
C THR A 597 -17.49 23.83 -1.69
N ASP A 598 -17.33 24.10 -0.40
CA ASP A 598 -17.60 23.11 0.65
C ASP A 598 -19.06 22.59 0.64
N ASP A 599 -20.02 23.43 0.24
CA ASP A 599 -21.45 23.07 0.12
C ASP A 599 -21.75 22.20 -1.11
N GLU A 600 -20.90 22.25 -2.15
CA GLU A 600 -21.03 21.49 -3.39
C GLU A 600 -20.36 20.11 -3.32
N LEU A 601 -19.48 19.89 -2.34
CA LEU A 601 -18.72 18.65 -2.18
C LEU A 601 -19.55 17.41 -1.81
N PRO A 602 -20.59 17.46 -0.95
CA PRO A 602 -21.40 16.28 -0.64
C PRO A 602 -22.02 15.67 -1.90
N ALA A 603 -22.73 16.47 -2.70
CA ALA A 603 -23.36 16.00 -3.94
C ALA A 603 -22.33 15.51 -4.99
N LEU A 604 -21.12 16.08 -5.01
CA LEU A 604 -20.01 15.55 -5.80
C LEU A 604 -19.57 14.16 -5.30
N LEU A 605 -19.44 13.99 -3.98
CA LEU A 605 -19.05 12.74 -3.32
C LEU A 605 -20.15 11.66 -3.31
N ASP A 606 -21.39 12.01 -3.65
CA ASP A 606 -22.43 11.04 -4.00
C ASP A 606 -22.38 10.65 -5.49
N THR A 607 -22.07 11.61 -6.37
CA THR A 607 -22.16 11.43 -7.83
C THR A 607 -20.87 10.86 -8.47
N TYR A 608 -19.70 11.04 -7.86
CA TYR A 608 -18.39 10.71 -8.47
C TYR A 608 -18.25 9.25 -8.93
N ALA A 609 -18.96 8.32 -8.28
CA ALA A 609 -18.92 6.89 -8.59
C ALA A 609 -19.74 6.51 -9.84
N TYR A 610 -20.57 7.42 -10.35
CA TYR A 610 -21.50 7.22 -11.48
C TYR A 610 -21.26 8.21 -12.64
N GLY A 611 -20.07 8.82 -12.70
CA GLY A 611 -19.69 9.74 -13.75
C GLY A 611 -19.35 9.08 -15.09
N ASP A 612 -19.21 9.90 -16.13
CA ASP A 612 -18.65 9.49 -17.42
C ASP A 612 -17.15 9.17 -17.26
N PHE A 613 -16.79 7.90 -17.45
CA PHE A 613 -15.43 7.38 -17.32
C PHE A 613 -14.77 7.06 -18.67
N ALA A 614 -15.29 7.57 -19.80
CA ALA A 614 -14.76 7.36 -21.15
C ALA A 614 -13.45 8.16 -21.44
N VAL A 615 -12.44 7.93 -20.60
CA VAL A 615 -11.18 8.70 -20.55
C VAL A 615 -10.15 8.22 -21.58
N PHE A 616 -10.09 6.91 -21.85
CA PHE A 616 -9.07 6.28 -22.69
C PHE A 616 -9.60 5.82 -24.07
N ASP A 617 -10.87 5.41 -24.14
CA ASP A 617 -11.59 4.96 -25.34
C ASP A 617 -13.07 5.40 -25.25
N GLU A 618 -13.75 5.63 -26.39
CA GLU A 618 -15.20 5.91 -26.43
C GLU A 618 -16.02 4.66 -26.12
N GLU A 619 -17.16 4.83 -25.43
CA GLU A 619 -18.10 3.73 -25.19
C GLU A 619 -18.56 3.07 -26.51
N GLY A 620 -18.42 1.74 -26.60
CA GLY A 620 -18.72 0.97 -27.79
C GLY A 620 -17.64 0.96 -28.89
N LYS A 621 -16.47 1.58 -28.67
CA LYS A 621 -15.33 1.57 -29.62
C LYS A 621 -14.00 1.27 -28.91
N GLU A 622 -13.84 0.07 -28.33
CA GLU A 622 -12.49 -0.40 -27.96
C GLU A 622 -11.65 -0.53 -29.25
N GLU A 623 -10.64 0.33 -29.43
CA GLU A 623 -9.78 0.23 -30.61
C GLU A 623 -8.91 -1.04 -30.55
N ASN A 624 -8.85 -1.75 -31.67
CA ASN A 624 -8.05 -2.96 -31.80
C ASN A 624 -6.57 -2.69 -31.52
N ILE A 625 -5.85 -3.70 -30.99
CA ILE A 625 -4.41 -3.61 -30.69
C ILE A 625 -3.61 -3.19 -31.94
N LEU A 626 -4.03 -3.63 -33.13
CA LEU A 626 -3.48 -3.20 -34.43
C LEU A 626 -3.68 -1.69 -34.71
N GLN A 627 -4.82 -1.11 -34.33
CA GLN A 627 -5.09 0.33 -34.47
C GLN A 627 -4.26 1.15 -33.48
N LYS A 628 -4.16 0.73 -32.21
CA LYS A 628 -3.30 1.39 -31.21
C LYS A 628 -1.80 1.29 -31.58
N THR A 629 -1.37 0.17 -32.16
CA THR A 629 -0.01 -0.01 -32.71
C THR A 629 0.22 0.85 -33.97
N ALA A 630 -0.77 0.96 -34.86
CA ALA A 630 -0.68 1.84 -36.02
C ALA A 630 -0.67 3.33 -35.64
N ARG A 631 -1.41 3.74 -34.58
CA ARG A 631 -1.31 5.09 -34.00
C ARG A 631 0.10 5.34 -33.46
N PHE A 632 0.68 4.40 -32.71
CA PHE A 632 2.04 4.49 -32.20
C PHE A 632 3.07 4.66 -33.33
N LEU A 633 2.98 3.86 -34.40
CA LEU A 633 3.87 3.97 -35.57
C LEU A 633 3.70 5.27 -36.38
N LYS A 634 2.53 5.92 -36.33
CA LYS A 634 2.22 7.12 -37.13
C LYS A 634 2.36 8.44 -36.35
N TYR A 635 2.14 8.42 -35.03
CA TYR A 635 2.06 9.62 -34.18
C TYR A 635 2.94 9.54 -32.91
N GLY A 636 3.60 8.40 -32.65
CA GLY A 636 4.49 8.22 -31.49
C GLY A 636 3.79 8.03 -30.14
N SER A 637 2.46 7.80 -30.13
CA SER A 637 1.66 7.57 -28.92
C SER A 637 0.62 6.46 -29.14
N PHE A 638 0.23 5.77 -28.07
CA PHE A 638 -0.81 4.72 -28.11
C PHE A 638 -2.23 5.29 -28.01
N LEU A 639 -2.42 6.38 -27.28
CA LEU A 639 -3.71 6.96 -26.89
C LEU A 639 -3.80 8.44 -27.26
N ASP A 640 -5.03 8.93 -27.47
CA ASP A 640 -5.30 10.35 -27.76
C ASP A 640 -5.83 11.08 -26.52
N ILE A 641 -5.08 12.08 -26.06
CA ILE A 641 -5.43 12.93 -24.91
C ILE A 641 -6.71 13.76 -25.14
N SER A 642 -7.16 13.88 -26.39
CA SER A 642 -8.35 14.65 -26.79
C SER A 642 -9.66 14.14 -26.17
N HIS A 643 -9.71 12.89 -25.69
CA HIS A 643 -10.87 12.34 -24.98
C HIS A 643 -10.90 12.82 -23.53
N LEU A 644 -9.81 12.63 -22.77
CA LEU A 644 -9.64 13.21 -21.44
C LEU A 644 -9.89 14.73 -21.44
N ALA A 645 -9.38 15.46 -22.43
CA ALA A 645 -9.58 16.91 -22.53
C ALA A 645 -11.07 17.31 -22.64
N LYS A 646 -11.90 16.54 -23.38
CA LYS A 646 -13.35 16.74 -23.46
C LYS A 646 -14.03 16.44 -22.12
N VAL A 647 -13.73 15.28 -21.51
CA VAL A 647 -14.30 14.86 -20.22
C VAL A 647 -13.99 15.89 -19.13
N MET A 648 -12.73 16.33 -19.02
CA MET A 648 -12.33 17.36 -18.05
C MET A 648 -12.98 18.72 -18.32
N ARG A 649 -13.18 19.11 -19.58
CA ARG A 649 -13.90 20.35 -19.93
C ARG A 649 -15.40 20.26 -19.57
N ASN A 650 -16.02 19.10 -19.74
CA ASN A 650 -17.40 18.85 -19.31
C ASN A 650 -17.55 18.91 -17.77
N TRP A 651 -16.58 18.38 -17.02
CA TRP A 651 -16.62 18.31 -15.55
C TRP A 651 -16.24 19.63 -14.84
N LEU A 652 -15.33 20.41 -15.42
CA LEU A 652 -14.81 21.65 -14.82
C LEU A 652 -15.41 22.93 -15.42
N GLY A 653 -15.82 22.89 -16.70
CA GLY A 653 -16.09 24.08 -17.50
C GLY A 653 -14.81 24.87 -17.84
N ASP A 654 -14.97 26.00 -18.54
CA ASP A 654 -13.87 26.91 -18.91
C ASP A 654 -13.48 27.85 -17.75
N ILE A 655 -13.14 27.23 -16.61
CA ILE A 655 -12.69 27.88 -15.38
C ILE A 655 -11.16 27.92 -15.30
N THR A 656 -10.65 29.08 -14.90
CA THR A 656 -9.21 29.35 -14.72
C THR A 656 -8.75 29.21 -13.27
N PHE A 657 -7.44 29.12 -13.05
CA PHE A 657 -6.86 29.07 -11.69
C PHE A 657 -7.27 30.27 -10.83
N GLN A 658 -7.36 31.48 -11.39
CA GLN A 658 -7.74 32.68 -10.66
C GLN A 658 -9.24 32.73 -10.32
N GLU A 659 -10.11 32.25 -11.22
CA GLU A 659 -11.55 32.11 -10.95
C GLU A 659 -11.80 31.06 -9.86
N ALA A 660 -11.16 29.88 -9.96
CA ALA A 660 -11.27 28.82 -8.96
C ALA A 660 -10.79 29.27 -7.57
N TYR A 661 -9.61 29.92 -7.49
CA TYR A 661 -9.12 30.48 -6.23
C TYR A 661 -10.06 31.55 -5.64
N ASN A 662 -10.71 32.37 -6.47
CA ASN A 662 -11.68 33.36 -5.99
C ASN A 662 -12.97 32.73 -5.45
N ARG A 663 -13.45 31.65 -6.07
CA ARG A 663 -14.62 30.86 -5.62
C ARG A 663 -14.35 30.11 -4.32
N THR A 664 -13.33 29.25 -4.29
CA THR A 664 -13.16 28.26 -3.21
C THR A 664 -12.12 28.67 -2.15
N ARG A 665 -11.24 29.64 -2.45
CA ARG A 665 -10.11 30.03 -1.60
C ARG A 665 -9.18 28.85 -1.22
N ARG A 666 -9.19 27.77 -2.01
CA ARG A 666 -8.23 26.67 -2.03
C ARG A 666 -7.16 26.97 -3.09
N ILE A 667 -5.91 26.66 -2.81
CA ILE A 667 -4.77 26.92 -3.70
C ILE A 667 -4.49 25.62 -4.46
N LEU A 668 -5.08 25.51 -5.66
CA LEU A 668 -4.78 24.46 -6.62
C LEU A 668 -3.42 24.69 -7.26
N ASN A 669 -2.60 23.64 -7.33
CA ASN A 669 -1.36 23.59 -8.08
C ASN A 669 -1.38 22.37 -9.00
N ILE A 670 -0.92 22.52 -10.24
CA ILE A 670 -0.76 21.42 -11.20
C ILE A 670 0.68 21.43 -11.71
N CYS A 671 1.33 20.27 -11.65
CA CYS A 671 2.69 20.07 -12.14
C CYS A 671 2.67 19.84 -13.66
N VAL A 672 3.54 20.52 -14.41
CA VAL A 672 3.79 20.21 -15.84
C VAL A 672 5.30 20.22 -16.11
N SER A 673 5.78 19.21 -16.83
CA SER A 673 7.20 19.11 -17.21
C SER A 673 7.40 19.70 -18.61
N SER A 674 8.58 20.27 -18.90
CA SER A 674 8.89 20.69 -20.27
C SER A 674 9.39 19.50 -21.10
N ALA A 675 9.02 19.46 -22.38
CA ALA A 675 9.61 18.50 -23.33
C ALA A 675 11.12 18.74 -23.53
N GLY A 676 11.64 19.93 -23.20
CA GLY A 676 13.07 20.24 -23.22
C GLY A 676 13.87 19.49 -22.14
N VAL A 677 15.14 19.20 -22.42
CA VAL A 677 16.07 18.56 -21.47
C VAL A 677 16.54 19.54 -20.38
N TYR A 678 16.81 20.79 -20.77
CA TYR A 678 17.39 21.82 -19.90
C TYR A 678 16.36 22.77 -19.27
N GLU A 679 15.06 22.49 -19.42
CA GLU A 679 13.99 23.34 -18.89
C GLU A 679 13.36 22.71 -17.64
N LEU A 680 13.37 23.47 -16.55
CA LEU A 680 12.80 23.06 -15.26
C LEU A 680 11.27 22.86 -15.37
N PRO A 681 10.68 21.90 -14.62
CA PRO A 681 9.24 21.75 -14.52
C PRO A 681 8.58 23.02 -13.97
N ARG A 682 7.37 23.32 -14.46
CA ARG A 682 6.57 24.47 -14.03
C ARG A 682 5.44 24.02 -13.12
N LEU A 683 5.15 24.85 -12.12
CA LEU A 683 4.00 24.71 -11.23
C LEU A 683 2.94 25.72 -11.64
N LEU A 684 1.81 25.24 -12.16
CA LEU A 684 0.69 26.07 -12.61
C LEU A 684 -0.28 26.31 -11.45
N ASN A 685 -0.50 27.56 -11.08
CA ASN A 685 -1.44 27.99 -10.04
C ASN A 685 -1.89 29.44 -10.28
N TYR A 686 -2.71 29.99 -9.37
CA TYR A 686 -3.26 31.34 -9.52
C TYR A 686 -2.21 32.48 -9.51
N ILE A 687 -0.96 32.22 -9.12
CA ILE A 687 0.13 33.21 -9.15
C ILE A 687 0.93 33.09 -10.47
N THR A 688 1.30 31.87 -10.88
CA THR A 688 2.12 31.64 -12.09
C THR A 688 1.33 31.62 -13.39
N ALA A 689 0.06 31.23 -13.34
CA ALA A 689 -0.76 30.93 -14.49
C ALA A 689 -2.25 31.31 -14.25
N PRO A 690 -2.56 32.54 -13.77
CA PRO A 690 -3.91 32.91 -13.31
C PRO A 690 -5.01 32.64 -14.34
N ASN A 691 -4.74 32.92 -15.62
CA ASN A 691 -5.71 32.85 -16.72
C ASN A 691 -5.69 31.50 -17.47
N VAL A 692 -4.85 30.53 -17.08
CA VAL A 692 -4.83 29.20 -17.72
C VAL A 692 -6.07 28.42 -17.28
N MET A 693 -6.78 27.81 -18.24
CA MET A 693 -7.95 26.98 -17.97
C MET A 693 -7.54 25.62 -17.42
N ILE A 694 -8.15 25.24 -16.30
CA ILE A 694 -7.70 24.11 -15.48
C ILE A 694 -7.81 22.78 -16.25
N TRP A 695 -8.85 22.59 -17.09
CA TRP A 695 -8.99 21.38 -17.90
C TRP A 695 -7.81 21.15 -18.87
N SER A 696 -7.24 22.23 -19.42
CA SER A 696 -6.07 22.13 -20.32
C SER A 696 -4.78 21.83 -19.55
N ALA A 697 -4.65 22.38 -18.33
CA ALA A 697 -3.53 22.08 -17.43
C ALA A 697 -3.56 20.63 -16.96
N VAL A 698 -4.74 20.06 -16.66
CA VAL A 698 -4.91 18.64 -16.35
C VAL A 698 -4.55 17.76 -17.56
N ALA A 699 -5.07 18.08 -18.75
CA ALA A 699 -4.78 17.32 -19.97
C ALA A 699 -3.26 17.26 -20.25
N VAL A 700 -2.56 18.40 -20.16
CA VAL A 700 -1.08 18.46 -20.26
C VAL A 700 -0.40 17.69 -19.13
N SER A 701 -0.88 17.83 -17.89
CA SER A 701 -0.31 17.14 -16.73
C SER A 701 -0.45 15.61 -16.83
N CYS A 702 -1.37 15.10 -17.66
CA CYS A 702 -1.56 13.69 -17.98
C CYS A 702 -0.93 13.23 -19.32
N SER A 703 -0.27 14.11 -20.09
CA SER A 703 0.39 13.75 -21.36
C SER A 703 1.68 12.97 -21.12
N VAL A 704 1.57 11.72 -20.65
CA VAL A 704 2.72 10.83 -20.40
C VAL A 704 3.41 10.52 -21.73
N PRO A 705 4.73 10.77 -21.88
CA PRO A 705 5.48 10.46 -23.10
C PRO A 705 5.28 9.02 -23.58
N LEU A 706 5.20 8.83 -24.90
CA LEU A 706 4.92 7.54 -25.59
C LEU A 706 3.53 6.93 -25.33
N VAL A 707 2.85 7.26 -24.23
CA VAL A 707 1.48 6.79 -23.95
C VAL A 707 0.46 7.70 -24.62
N PHE A 708 0.56 9.01 -24.36
CA PHE A 708 -0.36 10.03 -24.87
C PHE A 708 0.32 11.03 -25.80
N THR A 709 -0.47 11.71 -26.63
CA THR A 709 -0.07 12.93 -27.35
C THR A 709 0.23 14.09 -26.38
N PRO A 710 1.28 14.90 -26.62
CA PRO A 710 1.47 16.17 -25.92
C PRO A 710 0.32 17.14 -26.22
N PHE A 711 -0.26 17.73 -25.17
CA PHE A 711 -1.35 18.70 -25.30
C PHE A 711 -0.85 20.16 -25.23
N VAL A 712 -1.72 21.12 -25.55
CA VAL A 712 -1.41 22.56 -25.52
C VAL A 712 -2.12 23.20 -24.32
N LEU A 713 -1.37 23.99 -23.52
CA LEU A 713 -1.97 24.80 -22.46
C LEU A 713 -2.82 25.91 -23.07
N MET A 714 -4.07 26.02 -22.63
CA MET A 714 -5.03 27.01 -23.13
C MET A 714 -5.31 28.04 -22.03
N ALA A 715 -5.18 29.31 -22.39
CA ALA A 715 -5.53 30.44 -21.55
C ALA A 715 -6.87 31.06 -21.99
N LYS A 716 -7.57 31.65 -21.03
CA LYS A 716 -8.75 32.47 -21.26
C LYS A 716 -8.29 33.91 -21.47
N ASP A 717 -8.61 34.50 -22.61
CA ASP A 717 -8.32 35.92 -22.84
C ASP A 717 -9.20 36.79 -21.92
N PRO A 718 -8.63 37.69 -21.09
CA PRO A 718 -9.41 38.60 -20.24
C PRO A 718 -10.35 39.55 -20.99
N LEU A 719 -10.13 39.80 -22.29
CA LEU A 719 -10.92 40.77 -23.07
C LEU A 719 -12.08 40.11 -23.84
N THR A 720 -11.82 39.03 -24.57
CA THR A 720 -12.86 38.30 -25.33
C THR A 720 -13.52 37.17 -24.54
N GLY A 721 -12.86 36.66 -23.50
CA GLY A 721 -13.28 35.44 -22.79
C GLY A 721 -12.99 34.13 -23.54
N GLU A 722 -12.40 34.20 -24.74
CA GLU A 722 -12.15 33.03 -25.59
C GLU A 722 -10.92 32.19 -25.17
N ALA A 723 -10.91 30.95 -25.63
CA ALA A 723 -9.87 29.96 -25.38
C ALA A 723 -8.70 30.13 -26.38
N VAL A 724 -7.65 30.84 -25.98
CA VAL A 724 -6.43 31.07 -26.78
C VAL A 724 -5.28 30.16 -26.31
N PRO A 725 -4.39 29.70 -27.20
CA PRO A 725 -3.16 29.01 -26.78
C PRO A 725 -2.30 29.89 -25.87
N TRP A 726 -1.82 29.35 -24.75
CA TRP A 726 -0.95 30.09 -23.84
C TRP A 726 0.42 30.32 -24.51
N THR A 727 0.74 31.58 -24.80
CA THR A 727 1.85 31.96 -25.70
C THR A 727 3.23 31.80 -25.07
N ASP A 728 3.72 30.56 -25.08
CA ASP A 728 5.14 30.24 -24.94
C ASP A 728 5.61 29.63 -26.27
N PHE A 729 5.83 30.50 -27.27
CA PHE A 729 6.07 30.12 -28.67
C PHE A 729 7.17 29.05 -28.81
N HIS A 730 6.82 27.91 -29.41
CA HIS A 730 7.65 26.70 -29.64
C HIS A 730 7.85 25.74 -28.45
N ARG A 731 7.20 25.94 -27.29
CA ARG A 731 7.29 24.99 -26.17
C ARG A 731 6.14 23.97 -26.15
N GLN A 732 6.48 22.70 -26.05
CA GLN A 732 5.54 21.62 -25.68
C GLN A 732 5.75 21.22 -24.22
N TYR A 733 4.65 20.96 -23.53
CA TYR A 733 4.63 20.46 -22.15
C TYR A 733 4.15 19.00 -22.13
N ILE A 734 4.61 18.26 -21.13
CA ILE A 734 4.33 16.84 -20.91
C ILE A 734 3.96 16.61 -19.43
N ASP A 735 3.59 15.37 -19.09
CA ASP A 735 3.11 14.97 -17.77
C ASP A 735 4.01 15.48 -16.62
N GLY A 736 3.38 15.98 -15.56
CA GLY A 736 4.07 16.58 -14.41
C GLY A 736 4.93 15.59 -13.63
N SER A 737 4.59 14.31 -13.62
CA SER A 737 5.30 13.25 -12.90
C SER A 737 6.66 12.89 -13.49
N VAL A 738 6.97 13.35 -14.70
CA VAL A 738 8.23 13.06 -15.39
C VAL A 738 9.43 13.76 -14.76
N ASP A 739 9.28 15.02 -14.33
CA ASP A 739 10.36 15.81 -13.69
C ASP A 739 9.96 16.47 -12.36
N GLY A 740 8.68 16.43 -11.96
CA GLY A 740 8.18 17.24 -10.84
C GLY A 740 6.87 16.75 -10.23
N ASP A 741 6.73 15.45 -10.01
CA ASP A 741 5.57 14.80 -9.39
C ASP A 741 5.19 15.47 -8.05
N LEU A 742 6.18 15.60 -7.16
CA LEU A 742 6.04 16.24 -5.85
C LEU A 742 6.91 17.50 -5.74
N PRO A 743 6.41 18.70 -6.13
CA PRO A 743 7.20 19.93 -6.31
C PRO A 743 7.48 20.67 -4.99
N MET A 744 7.94 19.94 -3.95
CA MET A 744 8.02 20.42 -2.56
C MET A 744 8.79 21.74 -2.43
N THR A 745 9.95 21.87 -3.08
CA THR A 745 10.78 23.09 -3.04
C THR A 745 10.09 24.31 -3.64
N ARG A 746 9.27 24.14 -4.69
CA ARG A 746 8.50 25.26 -5.27
C ARG A 746 7.31 25.64 -4.39
N LEU A 747 6.68 24.67 -3.73
CA LEU A 747 5.60 24.92 -2.78
C LEU A 747 6.09 25.63 -1.52
N SER A 748 7.28 25.30 -1.01
CA SER A 748 7.88 26.00 0.12
C SER A 748 8.27 27.44 -0.24
N GLU A 749 8.98 27.64 -1.36
CA GLU A 749 9.33 28.95 -1.91
C GLU A 749 8.10 29.87 -2.13
N MET A 750 7.06 29.36 -2.81
CA MET A 750 5.92 30.18 -3.23
C MET A 750 4.90 30.45 -2.12
N PHE A 751 4.68 29.50 -1.21
CA PHE A 751 3.54 29.53 -0.29
C PHE A 751 3.92 29.37 1.20
N ASN A 752 5.22 29.38 1.54
CA ASN A 752 5.73 29.19 2.90
C ASN A 752 5.31 27.84 3.51
N VAL A 753 5.32 26.79 2.68
CA VAL A 753 5.04 25.41 3.11
C VAL A 753 6.26 24.83 3.82
N ASN A 754 6.05 24.28 5.01
CA ASN A 754 7.06 23.58 5.82
C ASN A 754 6.61 22.19 6.29
N HIS A 755 5.49 21.69 5.76
CA HIS A 755 4.94 20.37 6.09
C HIS A 755 4.18 19.80 4.88
N PHE A 756 4.47 18.54 4.53
CA PHE A 756 4.01 17.89 3.31
C PHE A 756 3.31 16.57 3.64
N ILE A 757 2.00 16.52 3.36
CA ILE A 757 1.22 15.28 3.34
C ILE A 757 1.24 14.78 1.89
N VAL A 758 1.72 13.57 1.66
CA VAL A 758 1.80 12.94 0.35
C VAL A 758 0.91 11.71 0.33
N SER A 759 0.01 11.61 -0.65
CA SER A 759 -0.60 10.33 -1.00
C SER A 759 0.05 9.78 -2.26
N GLN A 760 0.52 8.54 -2.16
CA GLN A 760 1.43 7.92 -3.10
C GLN A 760 0.85 6.61 -3.63
N VAL A 761 0.64 6.55 -4.95
CA VAL A 761 -0.02 5.44 -5.66
C VAL A 761 0.78 4.95 -6.88
N ASN A 762 1.97 5.52 -7.15
CA ASN A 762 2.80 5.08 -8.27
C ASN A 762 3.25 3.62 -8.07
N PRO A 763 2.81 2.66 -8.91
CA PRO A 763 3.04 1.24 -8.68
C PRO A 763 4.52 0.83 -8.80
N HIS A 764 5.33 1.68 -9.42
CA HIS A 764 6.78 1.51 -9.57
C HIS A 764 7.59 2.09 -8.39
N VAL A 765 6.94 2.78 -7.44
CA VAL A 765 7.59 3.44 -6.29
C VAL A 765 7.09 2.91 -4.96
N VAL A 766 5.77 2.69 -4.81
CA VAL A 766 5.14 2.19 -3.57
C VAL A 766 5.81 0.92 -2.98
N PRO A 767 6.32 -0.05 -3.77
CA PRO A 767 7.05 -1.21 -3.24
C PRO A 767 8.41 -0.91 -2.58
N PHE A 768 8.99 0.26 -2.83
CA PHE A 768 10.36 0.63 -2.42
C PHE A 768 10.42 1.72 -1.34
N LEU A 769 9.27 2.28 -0.96
CA LEU A 769 9.22 3.31 0.09
C LEU A 769 9.12 2.69 1.49
N PRO A 770 9.68 3.34 2.53
CA PRO A 770 9.46 2.94 3.91
C PRO A 770 7.97 3.07 4.25
N LYS A 771 7.44 2.04 4.93
CA LYS A 771 6.10 2.03 5.49
C LYS A 771 6.17 2.36 6.97
N ASP A 772 5.43 3.39 7.37
CA ASP A 772 5.12 3.68 8.77
C ASP A 772 4.11 2.62 9.26
N ASP A 773 4.56 1.37 9.47
CA ASP A 773 3.76 0.30 10.07
C ASP A 773 3.29 0.71 11.49
N GLY A 774 2.12 0.21 11.91
CA GLY A 774 1.43 0.65 13.13
C GLY A 774 1.98 0.05 14.44
N PRO A 775 1.18 0.06 15.52
CA PRO A 775 1.52 -0.53 16.82
C PRO A 775 2.13 -1.93 16.70
N SER A 776 3.37 -2.03 17.16
CA SER A 776 4.16 -3.26 17.10
C SER A 776 3.73 -4.23 18.19
N CYS A 777 2.76 -5.10 17.88
CA CYS A 777 2.26 -6.11 18.82
C CYS A 777 3.41 -6.93 19.45
N GLY A 778 3.51 -6.83 20.78
CA GLY A 778 4.66 -7.25 21.59
C GLY A 778 4.90 -8.76 21.72
N THR A 779 4.78 -9.53 20.64
CA THR A 779 5.27 -10.92 20.58
C THR A 779 5.75 -11.40 19.20
N THR A 780 5.63 -10.59 18.13
CA THR A 780 6.14 -11.02 16.81
C THR A 780 6.78 -9.87 16.02
N GLN A 781 8.10 -9.91 15.85
CA GLN A 781 8.81 -9.09 14.88
C GLN A 781 8.53 -9.63 13.46
N THR A 782 7.46 -9.14 12.83
CA THR A 782 7.16 -9.38 11.42
C THR A 782 7.21 -8.08 10.63
N SER A 783 7.80 -8.15 9.43
CA SER A 783 7.91 -7.07 8.42
C SER A 783 8.74 -5.81 8.74
N SER A 784 9.62 -5.83 9.75
CA SER A 784 10.88 -5.08 9.57
C SER A 784 11.67 -5.77 8.44
N SER A 785 11.67 -5.17 7.25
CA SER A 785 12.56 -5.59 6.16
C SER A 785 14.01 -5.49 6.66
N PRO A 786 14.81 -6.57 6.65
CA PRO A 786 16.19 -6.51 7.13
C PRO A 786 16.93 -5.33 6.51
N SER A 787 17.64 -4.53 7.31
CA SER A 787 18.20 -3.25 6.86
C SER A 787 19.10 -3.36 5.62
N TRP A 788 19.76 -4.52 5.45
CA TRP A 788 20.56 -4.82 4.27
C TRP A 788 19.74 -4.93 2.97
N LEU A 789 18.45 -5.27 3.01
CA LEU A 789 17.57 -5.21 1.84
C LEU A 789 17.37 -3.77 1.38
N HIS A 790 17.20 -2.82 2.31
CA HIS A 790 17.15 -1.39 1.96
C HIS A 790 18.48 -0.89 1.42
N THR A 791 19.62 -1.37 1.96
CA THR A 791 20.94 -1.08 1.38
C THR A 791 21.07 -1.65 -0.04
N VAL A 792 20.66 -2.89 -0.29
CA VAL A 792 20.76 -3.54 -1.61
C VAL A 792 19.81 -2.92 -2.63
N THR A 793 18.57 -2.57 -2.27
CA THR A 793 17.66 -1.87 -3.18
C THR A 793 18.13 -0.44 -3.47
N HIS A 794 18.72 0.26 -2.49
CA HIS A 794 19.35 1.55 -2.72
C HIS A 794 20.56 1.43 -3.67
N LEU A 795 21.45 0.45 -3.47
CA LEU A 795 22.60 0.22 -4.37
C LEU A 795 22.13 -0.13 -5.80
N ALA A 796 21.09 -0.95 -5.94
CA ALA A 796 20.50 -1.27 -7.24
C ALA A 796 19.90 -0.03 -7.93
N LYS A 797 19.24 0.85 -7.18
CA LYS A 797 18.70 2.13 -7.69
C LYS A 797 19.83 3.04 -8.20
N GLU A 798 20.89 3.23 -7.41
CA GLU A 798 22.02 4.10 -7.78
C GLU A 798 22.79 3.54 -8.98
N GLU A 799 23.01 2.22 -9.06
CA GLU A 799 23.64 1.58 -10.22
C GLU A 799 22.78 1.75 -11.50
N ILE A 800 21.46 1.61 -11.42
CA ILE A 800 20.57 1.87 -12.57
C ILE A 800 20.62 3.34 -12.98
N LEU A 801 20.57 4.28 -12.03
CA LEU A 801 20.73 5.72 -12.30
C LEU A 801 22.09 6.03 -12.95
N HIS A 802 23.16 5.41 -12.49
CA HIS A 802 24.50 5.54 -13.07
C HIS A 802 24.53 5.03 -14.52
N ARG A 803 23.97 3.84 -14.80
CA ARG A 803 23.91 3.27 -16.16
C ARG A 803 23.03 4.10 -17.10
N LEU A 804 21.89 4.62 -16.64
CA LEU A 804 21.04 5.53 -17.42
C LEU A 804 21.78 6.83 -17.78
N THR A 805 22.51 7.41 -16.81
CA THR A 805 23.32 8.62 -17.02
C THR A 805 24.44 8.36 -18.02
N VAL A 806 25.25 7.30 -17.82
CA VAL A 806 26.35 6.93 -18.73
C VAL A 806 25.85 6.67 -20.16
N LEU A 807 24.71 6.00 -20.34
CA LEU A 807 24.12 5.79 -21.66
C LEU A 807 23.62 7.09 -22.31
N SER A 808 23.09 8.03 -21.51
CA SER A 808 22.71 9.37 -21.96
C SER A 808 23.94 10.17 -22.43
N ASP A 809 25.03 10.17 -21.65
CA ASP A 809 26.29 10.83 -21.96
C ASP A 809 26.99 10.23 -23.20
N LEU A 810 26.83 8.92 -23.42
CA LEU A 810 27.23 8.23 -24.66
C LEU A 810 26.32 8.52 -25.86
N GLY A 811 25.29 9.38 -25.71
CA GLY A 811 24.39 9.82 -26.78
C GLY A 811 23.27 8.84 -27.14
N VAL A 812 23.04 7.79 -26.33
CA VAL A 812 21.99 6.79 -26.58
C VAL A 812 20.64 7.31 -26.09
N PHE A 813 19.82 7.86 -27.00
CA PHE A 813 18.49 8.43 -26.68
C PHE A 813 18.49 9.37 -25.45
N PRO A 814 19.36 10.41 -25.41
CA PRO A 814 19.66 11.16 -24.20
C PRO A 814 18.44 11.87 -23.60
N THR A 815 17.49 12.30 -24.42
CA THR A 815 16.20 12.83 -23.97
C THR A 815 15.44 11.81 -23.12
N SER A 816 15.18 10.62 -23.66
CA SER A 816 14.41 9.56 -22.99
C SER A 816 15.12 9.03 -21.75
N LEU A 817 16.44 8.83 -21.80
CA LEU A 817 17.19 8.33 -20.64
C LEU A 817 17.31 9.37 -19.53
N THR A 818 17.50 10.65 -19.86
CA THR A 818 17.50 11.72 -18.85
C THR A 818 16.14 11.85 -18.16
N LYS A 819 15.03 11.78 -18.91
CA LYS A 819 13.68 11.77 -18.30
C LYS A 819 13.40 10.50 -17.48
N ALA A 820 13.90 9.33 -17.88
CA ALA A 820 13.78 8.10 -17.09
C ALA A 820 14.59 8.15 -15.78
N ALA A 821 15.82 8.70 -15.83
CA ALA A 821 16.62 8.97 -14.64
C ALA A 821 15.98 10.03 -13.73
N SER A 822 15.34 11.06 -14.31
CA SER A 822 14.56 12.08 -13.59
C SER A 822 13.44 11.44 -12.77
N ILE A 823 12.59 10.60 -13.39
CA ILE A 823 11.56 9.80 -12.71
C ILE A 823 12.18 8.99 -11.56
N MET A 824 13.24 8.21 -11.81
CA MET A 824 13.85 7.38 -10.76
C MET A 824 14.50 8.17 -9.62
N ASN A 825 14.91 9.42 -9.84
CA ASN A 825 15.61 10.24 -8.84
C ASN A 825 14.70 11.21 -8.06
N GLN A 826 13.41 11.29 -8.38
CA GLN A 826 12.47 12.17 -7.67
C GLN A 826 12.24 11.77 -6.21
N LYS A 827 12.00 12.77 -5.35
CA LYS A 827 11.65 12.56 -3.95
C LYS A 827 10.16 12.27 -3.81
N TYR A 828 9.82 10.98 -3.71
CA TYR A 828 8.43 10.49 -3.66
C TYR A 828 7.76 10.45 -2.27
N TYR A 829 8.41 11.01 -1.24
CA TYR A 829 7.93 11.00 0.15
C TYR A 829 7.96 12.39 0.81
N GLY A 830 6.92 12.68 1.59
CA GLY A 830 6.79 13.86 2.46
C GLY A 830 7.00 13.51 3.94
N ASP A 831 6.54 14.41 4.81
CA ASP A 831 6.61 14.23 6.26
C ASP A 831 5.58 13.21 6.76
N ILE A 832 4.39 13.20 6.14
CA ILE A 832 3.34 12.19 6.35
C ILE A 832 3.02 11.55 5.00
N ASN A 833 3.12 10.22 4.93
CA ASN A 833 2.92 9.45 3.72
C ASN A 833 1.69 8.54 3.85
N ILE A 834 0.82 8.57 2.85
CA ILE A 834 -0.42 7.79 2.77
C ILE A 834 -0.31 6.86 1.56
N TYR A 835 -0.37 5.55 1.81
CA TYR A 835 -0.25 4.50 0.79
C TYR A 835 -1.57 3.70 0.70
N PRO A 836 -2.48 4.04 -0.23
CA PRO A 836 -3.67 3.23 -0.49
C PRO A 836 -3.31 1.79 -0.87
N GLU A 837 -4.13 0.82 -0.47
CA GLU A 837 -3.93 -0.58 -0.84
C GLU A 837 -4.30 -0.81 -2.30
N ILE A 838 -3.28 -1.04 -3.15
CA ILE A 838 -3.46 -1.32 -4.57
C ILE A 838 -3.45 -2.84 -4.79
N LEU A 839 -4.61 -3.42 -5.05
CA LEU A 839 -4.76 -4.84 -5.38
C LEU A 839 -4.03 -5.18 -6.70
N TYR A 840 -3.07 -6.10 -6.65
CA TYR A 840 -2.29 -6.52 -7.82
C TYR A 840 -3.14 -7.04 -9.00
N ALA A 841 -4.33 -7.58 -8.71
CA ALA A 841 -5.30 -8.01 -9.73
C ALA A 841 -5.78 -6.86 -10.65
N ASN A 842 -5.70 -5.60 -10.22
CA ASN A 842 -6.13 -4.45 -11.01
C ASN A 842 -5.03 -3.88 -11.92
N PHE A 843 -3.78 -4.36 -11.85
CA PHE A 843 -2.68 -3.87 -12.70
C PHE A 843 -2.94 -4.01 -14.21
N PRO A 844 -3.55 -5.10 -14.74
CA PRO A 844 -3.93 -5.18 -16.15
C PRO A 844 -5.01 -4.17 -16.60
N ARG A 845 -5.64 -3.46 -15.65
CA ARG A 845 -6.66 -2.41 -15.90
C ARG A 845 -6.10 -0.99 -15.75
N ILE A 846 -4.79 -0.82 -15.56
CA ILE A 846 -4.15 0.48 -15.28
C ILE A 846 -4.29 1.53 -16.40
N LEU A 847 -4.54 1.09 -17.65
CA LEU A 847 -4.82 1.93 -18.83
C LEU A 847 -6.16 1.55 -19.51
N LYS A 848 -7.17 1.17 -18.72
CA LYS A 848 -8.56 1.01 -19.18
C LYS A 848 -9.49 2.00 -18.46
N ASN A 849 -10.63 2.32 -19.08
CA ASN A 849 -11.68 3.13 -18.44
C ASN A 849 -12.07 2.51 -17.07
N PRO A 850 -12.06 3.28 -15.96
CA PRO A 850 -12.45 2.75 -14.66
C PRO A 850 -13.95 2.45 -14.61
N THR A 851 -14.34 1.42 -13.86
CA THR A 851 -15.75 1.08 -13.61
C THR A 851 -16.26 1.73 -12.32
N THR A 852 -17.57 1.89 -12.20
CA THR A 852 -18.25 2.38 -10.99
C THR A 852 -17.78 1.65 -9.71
N GLU A 853 -17.73 0.32 -9.76
CA GLU A 853 -17.24 -0.56 -8.68
C GLU A 853 -15.75 -0.30 -8.34
N PHE A 854 -14.90 -0.09 -9.35
CA PHE A 854 -13.50 0.25 -9.12
C PHE A 854 -13.34 1.62 -8.47
N MET A 855 -14.20 2.59 -8.81
CA MET A 855 -14.19 3.93 -8.19
C MET A 855 -14.60 3.88 -6.71
N LEU A 856 -15.63 3.10 -6.37
CA LEU A 856 -16.04 2.86 -4.98
C LEU A 856 -14.94 2.15 -4.18
N GLN A 857 -14.36 1.08 -4.73
CA GLN A 857 -13.26 0.35 -4.10
C GLN A 857 -12.01 1.23 -3.90
N ALA A 858 -11.67 2.07 -4.88
CA ALA A 858 -10.54 2.99 -4.81
C ALA A 858 -10.75 4.08 -3.74
N CYS A 859 -11.96 4.64 -3.64
CA CYS A 859 -12.30 5.57 -2.56
C CYS A 859 -12.09 4.90 -1.19
N LEU A 860 -12.72 3.75 -0.95
CA LEU A 860 -12.62 3.05 0.33
C LEU A 860 -11.16 2.65 0.68
N SER A 861 -10.33 2.30 -0.31
CA SER A 861 -8.90 2.05 -0.12
C SER A 861 -8.13 3.31 0.32
N GLY A 862 -8.42 4.46 -0.30
CA GLY A 862 -7.86 5.75 0.09
C GLY A 862 -8.27 6.21 1.49
N GLU A 863 -9.53 5.97 1.86
CA GLU A 863 -10.04 6.28 3.20
C GLU A 863 -9.36 5.41 4.27
N ARG A 864 -9.33 4.09 4.08
CA ARG A 864 -8.68 3.13 4.99
C ARG A 864 -7.20 3.42 5.23
N ALA A 865 -6.46 3.83 4.19
CA ALA A 865 -5.06 4.23 4.34
C ALA A 865 -4.88 5.57 5.07
N THR A 866 -5.92 6.42 5.09
CA THR A 866 -5.89 7.74 5.73
C THR A 866 -6.26 7.66 7.21
N TRP A 867 -7.26 6.86 7.59
CA TRP A 867 -7.80 6.81 8.96
C TRP A 867 -6.73 6.64 10.07
N PRO A 868 -5.75 5.71 9.97
CA PRO A 868 -4.70 5.57 10.99
C PRO A 868 -3.79 6.79 11.13
N LYS A 869 -3.63 7.57 10.05
CA LYS A 869 -2.75 8.75 10.03
C LYS A 869 -3.48 10.04 10.42
N LEU A 870 -4.82 10.03 10.57
CA LEU A 870 -5.61 11.22 10.94
C LEU A 870 -5.17 11.85 12.27
N GLY A 871 -4.77 11.07 13.28
CA GLY A 871 -4.26 11.60 14.55
C GLY A 871 -2.97 12.42 14.37
N ARG A 872 -2.01 11.87 13.62
CA ARG A 872 -0.76 12.57 13.28
C ARG A 872 -1.04 13.82 12.42
N ILE A 873 -1.90 13.70 11.41
CA ILE A 873 -2.29 14.83 10.54
C ILE A 873 -2.97 15.95 11.34
N ARG A 874 -3.87 15.60 12.28
CA ARG A 874 -4.48 16.56 13.21
C ARG A 874 -3.42 17.32 13.98
N ASN A 875 -2.45 16.61 14.56
CA ASN A 875 -1.48 17.21 15.45
C ASN A 875 -0.51 18.16 14.72
N HIS A 876 -0.15 17.84 13.48
CA HIS A 876 0.61 18.76 12.63
C HIS A 876 -0.21 19.95 12.09
N CYS A 877 -1.48 19.75 11.70
CA CYS A 877 -2.24 20.73 10.91
C CYS A 877 -3.24 21.60 11.70
N ALA A 878 -3.75 21.15 12.86
CA ALA A 878 -4.87 21.82 13.52
C ALA A 878 -4.58 23.28 13.92
N ILE A 879 -3.38 23.56 14.45
CA ILE A 879 -2.98 24.91 14.87
C ILE A 879 -2.94 25.88 13.67
N GLU A 880 -2.46 25.41 12.51
CA GLU A 880 -2.44 26.19 11.27
C GLU A 880 -3.85 26.50 10.77
N LEU A 881 -4.74 25.51 10.77
CA LEU A 881 -6.13 25.67 10.33
C LEU A 881 -6.91 26.61 11.27
N ALA A 882 -6.66 26.54 12.58
CA ALA A 882 -7.20 27.49 13.55
C ALA A 882 -6.67 28.92 13.33
N LEU A 883 -5.37 29.10 13.04
CA LEU A 883 -4.80 30.40 12.69
C LEU A 883 -5.41 30.96 11.39
N ASP A 884 -5.56 30.16 10.34
CA ASP A 884 -6.19 30.62 9.08
C ASP A 884 -7.67 30.98 9.28
N SER A 885 -8.42 30.21 10.09
CA SER A 885 -9.81 30.52 10.48
C SER A 885 -9.91 31.81 11.31
N ALA A 886 -9.05 31.97 12.31
CA ALA A 886 -8.94 33.19 13.12
C ALA A 886 -8.63 34.42 12.26
N ILE A 887 -7.68 34.30 11.32
CA ILE A 887 -7.33 35.37 10.37
C ILE A 887 -8.51 35.71 9.45
N GLN A 888 -9.32 34.74 9.00
CA GLN A 888 -10.53 35.03 8.22
C GLN A 888 -11.58 35.78 9.06
N ARG A 889 -11.87 35.33 10.29
CA ARG A 889 -12.80 36.00 11.22
C ARG A 889 -12.35 37.43 11.53
N MET A 890 -11.06 37.62 11.83
CA MET A 890 -10.48 38.93 12.13
C MET A 890 -10.47 39.86 10.91
N ARG A 891 -10.20 39.34 9.70
CA ARG A 891 -10.28 40.13 8.45
C ARG A 891 -11.68 40.67 8.19
N ALA A 892 -12.72 39.84 8.41
CA ALA A 892 -14.11 40.28 8.30
C ALA A 892 -14.41 41.41 9.29
N ARG A 893 -14.11 41.22 10.58
CA ARG A 893 -14.35 42.24 11.62
C ARG A 893 -13.58 43.53 11.39
N VAL A 894 -12.33 43.48 10.95
CA VAL A 894 -11.54 44.68 10.61
C VAL A 894 -12.12 45.41 9.40
N ALA A 895 -12.69 44.70 8.43
CA ALA A 895 -13.34 45.28 7.25
C ALA A 895 -14.72 45.89 7.54
N PHE A 896 -15.44 45.39 8.55
CA PHE A 896 -16.75 45.87 9.02
C PHE A 896 -16.70 46.69 10.31
N SER A 897 -15.51 47.03 10.82
CA SER A 897 -15.34 47.86 12.02
C SER A 897 -15.81 49.29 11.74
N PRO A 898 -16.58 49.94 12.64
CA PRO A 898 -17.10 51.30 12.46
C PRO A 898 -16.02 52.29 12.01
N SER A 899 -14.83 52.24 12.62
CA SER A 899 -13.70 53.11 12.28
C SER A 899 -13.24 53.02 10.81
N GLN A 900 -13.44 51.88 10.13
CA GLN A 900 -13.17 51.78 8.68
C GLN A 900 -14.37 52.18 7.81
N ILE A 901 -15.60 52.09 8.34
CA ILE A 901 -16.81 52.55 7.66
C ILE A 901 -16.81 54.09 7.65
N ASP A 902 -16.52 54.72 8.80
CA ASP A 902 -16.37 56.18 8.93
C ASP A 902 -15.23 56.72 8.05
N LEU A 903 -14.08 56.04 8.02
CA LEU A 903 -12.97 56.43 7.12
C LEU A 903 -13.33 56.33 5.63
N ARG A 904 -14.28 55.46 5.24
CA ARG A 904 -14.80 55.42 3.85
C ARG A 904 -15.86 56.50 3.62
N TYR A 905 -16.75 56.75 4.58
CA TYR A 905 -17.76 57.82 4.49
C TYR A 905 -17.12 59.21 4.44
N HIS A 906 -16.22 59.54 5.37
CA HIS A 906 -15.48 60.80 5.34
C HIS A 906 -14.51 60.91 4.14
N GLY A 907 -14.03 59.78 3.62
CA GLY A 907 -13.25 59.74 2.38
C GLY A 907 -14.05 60.08 1.11
N LEU A 908 -15.38 60.00 1.16
CA LEU A 908 -16.28 60.30 0.02
C LEU A 908 -16.95 61.68 0.14
N ASN A 909 -17.29 62.12 1.35
CA ASN A 909 -17.86 63.46 1.59
C ASN A 909 -16.80 64.58 1.70
N GLY A 910 -15.51 64.27 1.49
CA GLY A 910 -14.37 65.16 1.75
C GLY A 910 -14.00 66.16 0.64
N TYR A 911 -14.89 66.45 -0.32
CA TYR A 911 -14.62 67.44 -1.38
C TYR A 911 -15.70 68.53 -1.44
N SER A 912 -15.39 69.67 -0.82
CA SER A 912 -16.08 70.94 -0.99
C SER A 912 -15.06 72.06 -0.93
N ILE A 913 -15.27 73.10 -1.73
CA ILE A 913 -14.27 74.12 -2.09
C ILE A 913 -14.01 75.08 -0.92
N GLU A 914 -12.74 75.30 -0.56
CA GLU A 914 -12.21 76.65 -0.26
C GLU A 914 -10.67 76.70 -0.29
N SER A 915 -10.07 77.87 -0.03
CA SER A 915 -8.82 78.29 -0.70
C SER A 915 -7.69 78.83 0.19
N LEU A 916 -6.47 78.78 -0.37
CA LEU A 916 -5.26 79.55 -0.07
C LEU A 916 -4.36 79.16 1.13
N ASP A 917 -3.07 79.39 0.87
CA ASP A 917 -1.94 79.77 1.72
C ASP A 917 -1.42 78.91 2.90
N SER A 918 -0.19 78.41 2.65
CA SER A 918 1.00 78.54 3.49
C SER A 918 1.18 77.79 4.82
N SER A 919 2.26 76.99 4.80
CA SER A 919 3.21 76.69 5.89
C SER A 919 3.02 75.40 6.71
N GLY A 920 4.12 74.95 7.33
CA GLY A 920 4.15 73.86 8.31
C GLY A 920 4.24 72.44 7.72
N GLY A 921 5.44 71.92 7.49
CA GLY A 921 5.63 70.54 7.03
C GLY A 921 5.58 69.49 8.15
N ARG A 922 5.09 68.28 7.82
CA ARG A 922 5.45 67.00 8.44
C ARG A 922 5.09 65.84 7.50
N GLY A 923 5.93 64.82 7.43
CA GLY A 923 5.79 63.75 6.43
C GLY A 923 4.60 62.83 6.68
N ARG A 924 3.81 62.55 5.63
CA ARG A 924 2.82 61.46 5.63
C ARG A 924 3.46 60.19 5.06
N MET A 925 3.35 59.08 5.80
CA MET A 925 3.62 57.76 5.25
C MET A 925 2.52 57.40 4.24
N LEU A 926 2.89 57.09 3.00
CA LEU A 926 1.95 56.58 2.00
C LEU A 926 1.96 55.04 1.99
N ASN A 927 0.77 54.44 2.08
CA ASN A 927 0.58 52.99 2.00
C ASN A 927 1.03 52.46 0.63
N ARG A 928 2.12 51.69 0.59
CA ARG A 928 2.52 50.96 -0.61
C ARG A 928 1.75 49.63 -0.69
N ARG A 929 0.53 49.66 -1.22
CA ARG A 929 -0.09 48.44 -1.78
C ARG A 929 0.59 48.09 -3.10
N SER A 930 0.76 46.79 -3.35
CA SER A 930 1.35 46.29 -4.59
C SER A 930 0.27 46.14 -5.66
N SER A 931 0.53 46.70 -6.83
CA SER A 931 -0.16 46.42 -8.09
C SER A 931 0.81 46.78 -9.21
N TYR A 932 1.26 45.78 -9.97
CA TYR A 932 2.05 45.98 -11.19
C TYR A 932 1.13 45.80 -12.40
N ASP A 933 1.19 46.76 -13.31
CA ASP A 933 0.63 46.68 -14.66
C ASP A 933 1.67 47.25 -15.66
N HIS A 934 1.46 47.04 -16.95
CA HIS A 934 2.46 47.22 -18.02
C HIS A 934 2.83 48.69 -18.32
N GLY A 935 4.04 48.91 -18.85
CA GLY A 935 4.38 50.20 -19.49
C GLY A 935 5.85 50.45 -19.83
N LEU A 936 6.26 50.04 -21.04
CA LEU A 936 7.24 50.68 -21.94
C LEU A 936 8.55 51.32 -21.41
N GLU A 937 9.66 50.72 -21.86
CA GLU A 937 10.82 51.33 -22.55
C GLU A 937 11.72 52.46 -21.96
N ARG A 938 13.00 52.31 -22.34
CA ARG A 938 13.99 53.33 -22.79
C ARG A 938 14.93 54.04 -21.80
N ILE A 939 16.21 53.99 -22.22
CA ILE A 939 17.25 55.04 -22.23
C ILE A 939 18.23 55.15 -21.03
N GLU A 940 19.42 54.59 -21.32
CA GLU A 940 20.77 55.14 -21.14
C GLU A 940 21.47 55.33 -19.77
N ARG A 941 22.68 54.73 -19.73
CA ARG A 941 23.98 55.34 -19.40
C ARG A 941 24.00 56.39 -18.26
N MET A 942 24.71 56.06 -17.17
CA MET A 942 26.11 56.51 -17.00
C MET A 942 26.86 55.83 -15.83
N ARG A 943 28.15 55.62 -16.06
CA ARG A 943 29.28 55.46 -15.11
C ARG A 943 30.37 56.44 -15.61
N PRO A 944 31.44 56.84 -14.86
CA PRO A 944 32.04 56.13 -13.73
C PRO A 944 32.60 57.01 -12.56
N ASN A 945 33.37 56.35 -11.68
CA ASN A 945 34.52 56.86 -10.90
C ASN A 945 34.38 58.00 -9.86
N SER A 946 34.32 57.62 -8.59
CA SER A 946 35.37 57.85 -7.57
C SER A 946 34.97 57.10 -6.28
N GLY A 947 35.79 56.92 -5.23
CA GLY A 947 37.21 57.15 -4.98
C GLY A 947 37.58 56.39 -3.69
N ARG A 948 38.80 55.85 -3.57
CA ARG A 948 39.15 54.84 -2.53
C ARG A 948 39.78 55.47 -1.27
N ARG A 949 39.73 54.75 -0.13
CA ARG A 949 40.36 54.99 1.21
C ARG A 949 39.51 55.82 2.19
N SER A 950 39.35 55.57 3.51
CA SER A 950 39.98 54.79 4.63
C SER A 950 40.33 55.80 5.75
N THR A 951 40.30 55.57 7.07
CA THR A 951 39.95 54.48 8.03
C THR A 951 40.16 55.07 9.45
N ALA A 952 39.69 54.39 10.52
CA ALA A 952 40.00 54.69 11.95
C ALA A 952 39.41 56.02 12.49
N GLN A 953 39.25 56.30 13.80
CA GLN A 953 39.13 55.55 15.09
C GLN A 953 38.68 56.62 16.16
N VAL A 954 38.16 56.38 17.37
CA VAL A 954 37.41 55.31 18.10
C VAL A 954 37.12 55.84 19.53
N ARG A 955 36.63 55.03 20.50
CA ARG A 955 36.41 55.33 21.95
C ARG A 955 35.21 56.27 22.26
N ARG A 956 34.58 56.27 23.46
CA ARG A 956 34.66 55.37 24.66
C ARG A 956 33.34 55.34 25.47
N SER A 957 33.33 54.54 26.52
CA SER A 957 32.30 54.23 27.53
C SER A 957 31.85 55.39 28.45
N HIS A 958 30.86 55.05 29.33
CA HIS A 958 30.47 55.56 30.67
C HIS A 958 28.97 55.98 30.70
N SER A 959 28.14 55.84 31.74
CA SER A 959 28.15 55.22 33.10
C SER A 959 26.76 55.51 33.74
N VAL A 960 26.03 54.53 34.32
CA VAL A 960 25.89 54.23 35.79
C VAL A 960 25.24 55.31 36.68
N LEU A 961 24.15 54.95 37.38
CA LEU A 961 23.77 55.20 38.81
C LEU A 961 22.51 54.31 39.08
N PHE A 962 22.41 53.46 40.11
CA PHE A 962 22.33 53.70 41.58
C PHE A 962 21.04 54.42 42.01
N THR A 963 20.41 54.12 43.16
CA THR A 963 20.78 53.33 44.38
C THR A 963 19.49 52.65 44.95
N GLU A 964 19.44 51.71 45.91
CA GLU A 964 20.39 50.98 46.80
C GLU A 964 19.83 49.52 46.97
N GLN A 965 19.64 48.73 48.04
CA GLN A 965 19.96 48.54 49.49
C GLN A 965 19.52 47.07 49.81
N SER A 966 20.16 46.16 50.57
CA SER A 966 21.48 45.98 51.25
C SER A 966 21.71 44.44 51.43
N HIS A 967 22.60 43.80 52.22
CA HIS A 967 23.54 44.22 53.29
C HIS A 967 24.70 43.18 53.53
N ILE A 968 25.21 43.13 54.78
CA ILE A 968 26.23 42.25 55.42
C ILE A 968 25.89 40.73 55.38
N SER A 969 26.80 39.74 55.47
CA SER A 969 28.24 39.56 55.15
C SER A 969 28.70 38.09 55.48
N GLY A 970 29.91 37.65 55.08
CA GLY A 970 30.50 36.32 55.39
C GLY A 970 31.80 36.00 54.60
N ARG A 971 32.65 35.01 54.99
CA ARG A 971 33.99 34.65 54.43
C ARG A 971 34.25 33.11 54.51
N SER A 972 35.30 32.44 53.99
CA SER A 972 36.65 32.79 53.43
C SER A 972 37.00 31.82 52.23
N ALA A 973 38.19 31.35 51.80
CA ALA A 973 39.61 31.33 52.23
C ALA A 973 40.62 31.32 51.02
N LYS A 974 41.74 30.54 51.02
CA LYS A 974 42.83 30.53 49.97
C LYS A 974 43.79 29.28 50.01
N VAL A 975 44.72 29.18 49.02
CA VAL A 975 45.86 28.20 48.82
C VAL A 975 45.44 26.87 48.14
N GLY A 976 46.20 26.13 47.30
CA GLY A 976 47.55 26.16 46.64
C GLY A 976 47.71 24.88 45.75
N GLN A 977 48.84 24.32 45.26
CA GLN A 977 50.24 24.62 44.79
C GLN A 977 50.88 23.22 44.40
N GLU A 978 51.95 22.94 43.61
CA GLU A 978 53.05 23.68 42.93
C GLU A 978 53.56 22.90 41.64
N ILE A 979 54.86 22.95 41.22
CA ILE A 979 55.44 22.43 39.93
C ILE A 979 56.85 21.76 40.12
N GLN A 980 57.31 20.83 39.23
CA GLN A 980 58.63 20.85 38.49
C GLN A 980 59.32 19.50 38.05
N ASP A 981 59.65 19.40 36.74
CA ASP A 981 60.75 18.77 35.96
C ASP A 981 61.48 17.41 36.25
N ARG A 982 61.67 16.65 35.13
CA ARG A 982 62.91 16.04 34.55
C ARG A 982 63.41 14.56 34.76
N SER A 983 63.39 13.85 33.61
CA SER A 983 64.49 13.14 32.90
C SER A 983 65.04 11.75 33.30
N ASP A 984 64.85 10.82 32.34
CA ASP A 984 65.83 9.93 31.67
C ASP A 984 66.16 8.45 32.09
N ASP A 985 66.46 7.70 31.02
CA ASP A 985 67.22 6.44 30.82
C ASP A 985 66.63 5.01 31.06
N ARG A 986 66.45 4.31 29.91
CA ARG A 986 66.80 2.89 29.56
C ARG A 986 66.06 1.65 30.12
N ARG A 987 65.62 0.81 29.16
CA ARG A 987 65.94 -0.63 28.89
C ARG A 987 66.26 -1.57 30.09
N SER A 988 65.80 -2.84 30.12
CA SER A 988 65.20 -3.71 29.07
C SER A 988 64.45 -4.96 29.63
N ASP A 989 63.96 -5.80 28.71
CA ASP A 989 63.69 -7.26 28.82
C ASP A 989 62.41 -7.78 29.52
N LEU A 990 61.40 -8.11 28.68
CA LEU A 990 60.86 -9.46 28.34
C LEU A 990 60.87 -10.60 29.41
N PRO A 991 59.96 -11.61 29.37
CA PRO A 991 59.20 -12.09 28.18
C PRO A 991 57.72 -12.60 28.39
N VAL A 992 56.95 -12.72 27.28
CA VAL A 992 56.05 -13.87 26.88
C VAL A 992 54.86 -14.26 27.80
N ASN A 993 53.60 -14.52 27.37
CA ASN A 993 53.01 -14.82 26.04
C ASN A 993 51.47 -14.56 25.99
N ARG A 994 50.89 -14.35 24.78
CA ARG A 994 49.51 -14.69 24.30
C ARG A 994 48.25 -14.32 25.13
N ASP A 995 47.07 -14.06 24.54
CA ASP A 995 46.61 -13.74 23.18
C ASP A 995 45.23 -13.04 23.33
N GLY A 996 44.86 -12.10 22.45
CA GLY A 996 43.52 -11.46 22.46
C GLY A 996 43.48 -10.09 21.76
N THR A 997 42.58 -9.93 20.78
CA THR A 997 42.63 -8.81 19.81
C THR A 997 41.50 -7.79 19.99
N TYR A 998 41.89 -6.50 19.98
CA TYR A 998 41.18 -5.24 19.64
C TYR A 998 39.69 -5.31 19.25
N CYS A 999 38.80 -4.46 19.79
CA CYS A 999 38.69 -2.99 19.65
C CYS A 999 38.45 -2.55 18.18
N SER A 1000 37.52 -1.66 17.81
CA SER A 1000 37.00 -0.42 18.41
C SER A 1000 38.00 0.75 18.34
N ASP A 1001 37.94 1.50 17.23
CA ASP A 1001 38.71 2.72 16.97
C ASP A 1001 37.79 3.96 16.87
N SER A 1002 38.32 5.11 17.26
CA SER A 1002 37.76 6.44 17.00
C SER A 1002 38.85 7.51 17.02
N ASP A 1003 39.04 8.21 15.90
CA ASP A 1003 39.64 9.54 15.68
C ASP A 1003 40.99 9.94 16.34
N TYR A 1004 41.95 10.46 15.55
CA TYR A 1004 42.36 11.89 15.53
C TYR A 1004 43.69 12.18 14.78
N ASP A 1005 43.65 13.22 13.93
CA ASP A 1005 44.65 14.26 13.54
C ASP A 1005 46.14 14.03 13.15
N GLU A 1006 46.52 14.77 12.08
CA GLU A 1006 47.80 15.47 11.75
C GLU A 1006 49.17 14.74 11.78
N THR A 1007 50.24 15.10 11.03
CA THR A 1007 50.55 16.04 9.89
C THR A 1007 51.64 15.34 9.00
N ASP A 1008 52.22 15.81 7.88
CA ASP A 1008 52.80 17.15 7.58
C ASP A 1008 53.24 17.34 6.09
N LEU A 1009 53.44 18.60 5.68
CA LEU A 1009 54.17 19.20 4.52
C LEU A 1009 54.54 18.36 3.25
N SER A 1010 54.33 18.86 2.01
CA SER A 1010 55.10 20.00 1.43
C SER A 1010 54.66 20.42 -0.01
N SER A 1011 55.22 21.51 -0.57
CA SER A 1011 55.06 22.00 -1.97
C SER A 1011 56.30 22.82 -2.38
N PRO A 1012 56.71 22.91 -3.68
CA PRO A 1012 56.21 23.89 -4.67
C PRO A 1012 56.14 23.26 -6.11
N GLU A 1013 56.28 23.88 -7.31
CA GLU A 1013 56.64 25.23 -7.83
C GLU A 1013 56.12 25.47 -9.30
N ARG A 1014 56.76 26.34 -10.12
CA ARG A 1014 56.54 26.58 -11.56
C ARG A 1014 57.73 27.32 -12.24
N PRO A 1015 58.26 26.78 -13.36
CA PRO A 1015 58.75 27.59 -14.50
C PRO A 1015 57.94 27.27 -15.79
N ILE A 1016 57.67 28.15 -16.77
CA ILE A 1016 58.34 29.32 -17.39
C ILE A 1016 59.31 28.97 -18.56
N LEU A 1017 58.78 29.15 -19.79
CA LEU A 1017 59.39 29.53 -21.08
C LEU A 1017 60.85 29.13 -21.43
N PHE A 1018 61.01 28.47 -22.59
CA PHE A 1018 62.05 28.82 -23.58
C PHE A 1018 61.54 28.60 -25.03
N ARG A 1019 62.38 28.88 -26.05
CA ARG A 1019 61.94 29.30 -27.39
C ARG A 1019 62.81 28.77 -28.56
N GLY A 1020 62.18 28.09 -29.53
CA GLY A 1020 62.55 28.19 -30.96
C GLY A 1020 63.01 26.93 -31.73
N ALA A 1021 62.56 26.86 -33.00
CA ALA A 1021 63.22 26.28 -34.18
C ALA A 1021 63.43 24.72 -34.28
N SER A 1022 63.39 24.06 -35.46
CA SER A 1022 62.95 24.43 -36.83
C SER A 1022 63.01 23.23 -37.82
N TRP A 1023 62.40 23.38 -39.01
CA TRP A 1023 62.42 22.51 -40.23
C TRP A 1023 61.60 21.19 -40.17
N GLY A 1024 60.94 20.74 -41.26
CA GLY A 1024 60.78 21.30 -42.62
C GLY A 1024 59.42 20.93 -43.26
N THR A 1025 58.85 21.73 -44.17
CA THR A 1025 58.94 21.61 -45.67
C THR A 1025 58.32 20.33 -46.25
N SER A 1026 57.50 20.32 -47.31
CA SER A 1026 56.87 21.36 -48.17
C SER A 1026 55.75 20.66 -49.01
N ILE A 1027 54.71 21.30 -49.57
CA ILE A 1027 54.62 21.82 -50.96
C ILE A 1027 53.23 22.48 -51.20
N HIS A 1028 53.13 23.42 -52.15
CA HIS A 1028 51.92 24.14 -52.63
C HIS A 1028 51.02 23.26 -53.54
N GLU A 1029 49.77 23.58 -53.90
CA GLU A 1029 49.40 24.60 -54.91
C GLU A 1029 47.89 24.95 -54.97
N GLN A 1030 47.63 26.12 -55.55
CA GLN A 1030 46.40 26.60 -56.23
C GLN A 1030 46.87 27.17 -57.60
N PRO A 1031 46.06 27.36 -58.68
CA PRO A 1031 44.73 28.01 -58.65
C PRO A 1031 43.73 27.64 -59.81
N ALA A 1032 42.75 28.53 -60.06
CA ALA A 1032 42.15 28.89 -61.37
C ALA A 1032 40.85 28.20 -61.92
N SER A 1033 39.68 28.69 -61.46
CA SER A 1033 38.65 29.49 -62.21
C SER A 1033 38.08 29.12 -63.61
N TRP A 1034 36.77 29.43 -63.78
CA TRP A 1034 35.92 29.50 -65.02
C TRP A 1034 35.52 28.14 -65.64
N HIS A 1035 34.30 27.85 -66.15
CA HIS A 1035 32.99 28.52 -66.37
C HIS A 1035 31.83 27.55 -65.96
N GLY A 1036 30.50 27.81 -66.03
CA GLY A 1036 29.67 28.99 -66.35
C GLY A 1036 28.38 28.64 -67.15
N GLN A 1037 27.27 29.38 -66.95
CA GLN A 1037 25.92 29.24 -67.59
C GLN A 1037 25.09 27.98 -67.18
N GLN A 1038 23.75 27.95 -67.18
CA GLN A 1038 22.70 28.98 -67.33
C GLN A 1038 21.38 28.52 -66.63
N SER A 1039 20.47 29.44 -66.32
CA SER A 1039 19.09 29.14 -65.86
C SER A 1039 18.14 28.88 -67.04
N PRO A 1040 16.93 28.34 -66.80
CA PRO A 1040 15.78 29.24 -66.99
C PRO A 1040 14.61 29.05 -65.99
N VAL A 1041 13.73 30.06 -65.97
CA VAL A 1041 12.43 30.09 -65.28
C VAL A 1041 11.33 29.99 -66.34
N ARG A 1042 10.25 29.20 -66.15
CA ARG A 1042 8.85 29.64 -66.45
C ARG A 1042 7.69 28.68 -66.14
N THR A 1043 6.56 29.32 -65.78
CA THR A 1043 5.12 29.01 -66.06
C THR A 1043 4.42 27.73 -65.57
N ARG A 1044 3.24 27.97 -64.96
CA ARG A 1044 2.07 27.07 -64.95
C ARG A 1044 1.57 26.75 -66.37
N PRO A 1045 0.74 25.72 -66.53
CA PRO A 1045 -0.60 25.98 -67.08
C PRO A 1045 -1.74 25.49 -66.17
N SER A 1046 -2.96 25.84 -66.56
CA SER A 1046 -4.26 25.39 -66.03
C SER A 1046 -5.18 25.05 -67.20
N LEU A 1047 -6.42 24.55 -66.93
CA LEU A 1047 -7.44 24.04 -67.88
C LEU A 1047 -7.32 22.52 -68.17
N SER A 1048 -8.39 21.74 -68.40
CA SER A 1048 -9.84 21.96 -68.16
C SER A 1048 -10.68 20.71 -68.43
N SER A 1049 -11.90 20.64 -67.86
CA SER A 1049 -13.03 19.75 -68.24
C SER A 1049 -12.88 18.25 -67.88
N ALA A 1050 -13.95 17.43 -67.77
CA ALA A 1050 -15.35 17.65 -68.17
C ALA A 1050 -16.41 17.05 -67.19
N ALA A 1051 -17.68 17.14 -67.60
CA ALA A 1051 -18.96 16.82 -66.93
C ALA A 1051 -19.13 15.32 -66.48
N SER A 1052 -20.23 14.86 -65.85
CA SER A 1052 -21.62 15.37 -65.85
C SER A 1052 -22.54 14.88 -64.70
N VAL A 1053 -23.41 15.80 -64.23
CA VAL A 1053 -24.89 15.65 -64.05
C VAL A 1053 -25.49 14.35 -63.50
N MET A 1054 -26.13 14.43 -62.32
CA MET A 1054 -27.60 14.31 -62.15
C MET A 1054 -28.06 14.90 -60.81
N SER A 1055 -29.34 15.28 -60.70
CA SER A 1055 -29.91 15.99 -59.54
C SER A 1055 -31.41 15.72 -59.35
N SER A 1056 -31.85 15.50 -58.10
CA SER A 1056 -33.25 15.57 -57.59
C SER A 1056 -33.31 14.94 -56.19
N SER A 1057 -34.19 15.30 -55.24
CA SER A 1057 -35.07 16.47 -55.11
C SER A 1057 -35.58 16.57 -53.66
N TYR A 1058 -36.05 17.75 -53.24
CA TYR A 1058 -36.80 17.94 -51.97
C TYR A 1058 -38.14 17.18 -51.96
N PRO A 1059 -38.75 17.01 -50.77
CA PRO A 1059 -40.01 17.72 -50.51
C PRO A 1059 -39.96 18.64 -49.28
N ASN A 1060 -41.00 19.48 -49.16
CA ASN A 1060 -41.22 20.48 -48.09
C ASN A 1060 -42.55 20.18 -47.35
N VAL A 1061 -42.86 21.01 -46.33
CA VAL A 1061 -44.16 21.10 -45.60
C VAL A 1061 -44.40 19.84 -44.69
N VAL A 1062 -44.98 19.90 -43.48
CA VAL A 1062 -45.99 20.80 -42.92
C VAL A 1062 -45.70 21.19 -41.45
N VAL A 1063 -46.13 22.40 -41.05
CA VAL A 1063 -46.13 22.89 -39.66
C VAL A 1063 -47.32 22.32 -38.88
N VAL A 1064 -47.08 21.80 -37.67
CA VAL A 1064 -48.13 21.61 -36.65
C VAL A 1064 -47.65 22.19 -35.32
N LEU A 1065 -48.23 23.32 -34.94
CA LEU A 1065 -48.22 23.79 -33.55
C LEU A 1065 -49.15 22.91 -32.72
N LYS A 1066 -48.79 22.63 -31.47
CA LYS A 1066 -49.78 22.29 -30.45
C LYS A 1066 -49.32 22.67 -29.06
N ASP A 1067 -49.99 23.66 -28.50
CA ASP A 1067 -49.90 24.00 -27.08
C ASP A 1067 -50.39 22.83 -26.21
N ASN A 1068 -49.96 22.83 -24.96
CA ASN A 1068 -50.93 22.67 -23.88
C ASN A 1068 -50.46 23.35 -22.60
N VAL A 1069 -51.27 24.28 -22.10
CA VAL A 1069 -51.09 24.97 -20.83
C VAL A 1069 -51.69 24.12 -19.72
N ALA A 1070 -50.99 23.99 -18.59
CA ALA A 1070 -51.52 23.46 -17.35
C ALA A 1070 -50.96 24.25 -16.16
N SER A 1071 -51.46 25.47 -15.97
CA SER A 1071 -51.14 26.32 -14.83
C SER A 1071 -52.04 25.98 -13.62
N THR A 1072 -51.44 25.82 -12.44
CA THR A 1072 -52.16 25.95 -11.17
C THR A 1072 -51.34 26.80 -10.21
N GLN A 1073 -51.78 28.05 -10.00
CA GLN A 1073 -51.39 28.85 -8.86
C GLN A 1073 -52.12 28.34 -7.61
N PHE A 1074 -51.56 28.56 -6.42
CA PHE A 1074 -52.26 29.29 -5.35
C PHE A 1074 -51.27 29.69 -4.24
N THR A 1075 -51.33 30.97 -3.86
CA THR A 1075 -51.03 31.59 -2.53
C THR A 1075 -50.06 30.89 -1.57
N THR A 1076 -48.90 31.48 -1.22
CA THR A 1076 -48.71 32.63 -0.29
C THR A 1076 -49.32 32.42 1.10
N ASP A 1077 -48.46 32.45 2.13
CA ASP A 1077 -48.67 33.24 3.36
C ASP A 1077 -47.32 33.49 4.05
N ASP A 1078 -47.21 34.61 4.77
CA ASP A 1078 -45.99 35.08 5.44
C ASP A 1078 -45.84 34.59 6.89
N ALA A 1079 -44.59 34.41 7.36
CA ALA A 1079 -44.27 34.45 8.78
C ALA A 1079 -42.80 34.87 9.04
N TYR A 1080 -42.61 35.97 9.79
CA TYR A 1080 -41.31 36.40 10.35
C TYR A 1080 -41.07 35.76 11.73
N SER A 1081 -39.85 35.28 12.00
CA SER A 1081 -39.14 35.31 13.32
C SER A 1081 -37.85 34.48 13.18
N SER A 1082 -36.61 34.99 13.18
CA SER A 1082 -35.86 35.80 14.16
C SER A 1082 -35.38 35.06 15.42
N CYS A 1083 -34.05 34.86 15.46
CA CYS A 1083 -33.14 34.86 16.63
C CYS A 1083 -33.01 33.64 17.58
N GLU A 1084 -31.85 33.66 18.26
CA GLU A 1084 -31.33 32.80 19.34
C GLU A 1084 -31.06 31.33 18.98
N LEU A 1085 -29.83 30.78 19.04
CA LEU A 1085 -28.73 30.80 20.04
C LEU A 1085 -29.14 30.33 21.43
N ASP A 1086 -28.73 29.11 21.78
CA ASP A 1086 -28.16 28.86 23.11
C ASP A 1086 -27.11 27.73 23.09
N LEU A 1087 -26.41 27.52 24.21
CA LEU A 1087 -25.19 26.70 24.34
C LEU A 1087 -25.31 25.54 25.35
N ASP A 1088 -24.27 24.68 25.35
CA ASP A 1088 -24.00 23.60 26.31
C ASP A 1088 -25.01 22.41 26.29
N TRP A 1089 -24.68 21.17 26.66
CA TRP A 1089 -23.85 20.72 27.79
C TRP A 1089 -22.94 19.51 27.51
N VAL A 1090 -21.89 19.38 28.34
CA VAL A 1090 -21.05 18.19 28.48
C VAL A 1090 -21.61 17.29 29.60
N VAL A 1091 -21.71 15.97 29.38
CA VAL A 1091 -21.98 14.99 30.45
C VAL A 1091 -21.06 13.76 30.34
N ASN A 1092 -20.50 13.37 31.48
CA ASN A 1092 -19.59 12.24 31.69
C ASN A 1092 -20.39 11.01 32.18
N PRO A 1093 -20.37 9.85 31.47
CA PRO A 1093 -21.14 8.67 31.85
C PRO A 1093 -20.38 7.73 32.79
N SER A 1094 -20.35 8.02 34.10
CA SER A 1094 -19.73 7.14 35.11
C SER A 1094 -20.54 6.97 36.40
N LEU A 1095 -21.87 6.81 36.29
CA LEU A 1095 -22.73 6.30 37.37
C LEU A 1095 -24.13 5.90 36.85
N LEU A 1096 -24.48 4.61 36.94
CA LEU A 1096 -25.78 4.06 37.39
C LEU A 1096 -25.97 2.56 37.04
N ARG A 1097 -25.93 1.71 38.06
CA ARG A 1097 -26.71 0.46 38.11
C ARG A 1097 -28.00 0.74 38.91
N LEU A 1098 -28.98 -0.17 38.80
CA LEU A 1098 -30.23 -0.26 39.61
C LEU A 1098 -31.34 0.78 39.31
N MET A 1099 -32.22 0.45 38.34
CA MET A 1099 -33.69 0.26 38.53
C MET A 1099 -34.32 -0.03 37.15
N HIS A 1100 -34.69 -1.27 36.76
CA HIS A 1100 -35.79 -2.15 37.20
C HIS A 1100 -37.19 -1.81 36.62
N ASN A 1101 -37.66 -2.64 35.68
CA ASN A 1101 -39.03 -2.90 35.19
C ASN A 1101 -40.11 -1.80 35.18
N GLN A 1102 -40.39 -1.23 34.00
CA GLN A 1102 -41.71 -1.20 33.30
C GLN A 1102 -41.59 -0.40 31.97
N GLY A 1103 -42.44 -0.57 30.95
CA GLY A 1103 -43.58 -1.49 30.86
C GLY A 1103 -44.50 -1.35 29.63
N GLY A 1104 -43.97 -1.34 28.40
CA GLY A 1104 -44.71 -1.78 27.21
C GLY A 1104 -45.52 -0.78 26.35
N GLN A 1105 -45.71 -1.24 25.10
CA GLN A 1105 -46.83 -1.00 24.16
C GLN A 1105 -46.97 0.31 23.34
N TYR A 1106 -47.03 0.08 22.02
CA TYR A 1106 -47.63 0.84 20.91
C TYR A 1106 -47.20 2.31 20.71
N LYS A 1107 -46.89 2.73 19.48
CA LYS A 1107 -47.45 2.26 18.20
C LYS A 1107 -46.42 2.23 17.07
#